data_AF-D6RLJ7-F1
#
_entry.id   AF-D6RLJ7-F1
#
_cell.length_a   1.000
_cell.length_b   1.000
_cell.length_c   1.000
_cell.angle_alpha   90.00
_cell.angle_beta   90.00
_cell.angle_gamma   90.00
#
_symmetry.space_group_name_H-M   'P 1'
#
loop_
_entity.id
_entity.type
_entity.pdbx_description
1 polymer ?
#
loop_
_entity_poly.entity_id
_entity_poly.type
_entity_poly.pdbx_seq_one_letter_code
_entity_poly.pdbx_strand_id
1 'polypeptide(L)'
;MGLGFPYDVTVDKPLTSPTEWPRRDGLEVNHSSSMAQGPYMLIRQKAEMDMIERFYYLKFRMDEKGEEAEKLKLEFLTRRVLMHRRARFLDIYRGFVTGHLDLTGRHESRWNEFIDSFEEFMIDFARIAPFVEKAIGKPGSRVQYTVQQERQELYREWTQRWDVQDFEAKIVLGHYLAIYNLSLKKPQPKFQSLTLVDLPEDILVSIFDHCTVSQLVSLSQTCTALRWAQDHCHESCEFRFSTSDEKWALQGDRSHLAARVGPYASKCSMRSLKDIIHYISHREKCRRLKSLLVDWSWTIDPDAELHVVLDEVFQDGLFNLLYKHLRRLLDPSVLPQLTSLSLERVYLDATGFRGICSLPQLRSLSFSRCSLSGPEITEWFLESDEAPFTSPVVNLHLRFGPCDNPPANQWLLLPFFPNVRNLSFGGFRWQGAVHFPPAFLHSKFRCLDVLERLFVKEIAESSVPLLAEWLQSRRSAHSGNAGDKLTYFKLRNQIHIQDEPMQQLLVSLQSERLEALTIDGVHYRTAQPRMIEDIARLCPNIRALKLIVRANGLQQWARPVAWPKPSWAYAPTFEGFNRLQHFTWNYNTPVHESTPYPLEMFERAASGSDTDTSFEWECVDEDDLDFNDFERSVVPFAVYCPTLKTFALEYHEPLCEVIRERGGDTSGIDKIHVHCVDSKRREELLAENPDSSLEVEYGWPDL
;
A
#
# COMPACT_ATOMS: atom_id res chain seq x y z
N MET A 1 8.94 -34.68 -5.17
CA MET A 1 10.24 -34.57 -4.48
C MET A 1 10.36 -33.14 -3.98
N GLY A 2 10.17 -32.89 -2.69
CA GLY A 2 10.27 -31.55 -2.11
C GLY A 2 11.71 -31.25 -1.71
N LEU A 3 12.31 -30.25 -2.33
CA LEU A 3 13.59 -29.71 -1.89
C LEU A 3 13.34 -28.86 -0.66
N GLY A 4 13.77 -29.36 0.51
CA GLY A 4 13.94 -28.54 1.69
C GLY A 4 14.99 -27.46 1.43
N PHE A 5 14.77 -26.28 2.01
CA PHE A 5 15.77 -25.20 2.04
C PHE A 5 17.11 -25.76 2.56
N PRO A 6 18.25 -25.50 1.90
CA PRO A 6 19.52 -26.17 2.21
C PRO A 6 20.28 -25.54 3.40
N TYR A 7 19.59 -24.80 4.28
CA TYR A 7 20.20 -24.29 5.50
C TYR A 7 19.36 -24.72 6.70
N ASP A 8 19.90 -25.69 7.43
CA ASP A 8 19.45 -26.02 8.77
C ASP A 8 19.88 -24.86 9.70
N VAL A 9 18.97 -23.90 9.90
CA VAL A 9 19.17 -22.72 10.76
C VAL A 9 19.19 -23.12 12.26
N THR A 10 19.12 -24.42 12.59
CA THR A 10 18.90 -24.91 13.96
C THR A 10 20.15 -25.35 14.73
N VAL A 11 21.37 -25.01 14.27
CA VAL A 11 22.55 -25.17 15.15
C VAL A 11 22.57 -24.03 16.17
N ASP A 12 21.73 -24.17 17.19
CA ASP A 12 21.59 -23.31 18.36
C ASP A 12 22.90 -23.27 19.15
N LYS A 13 23.75 -22.29 18.85
CA LYS A 13 24.62 -21.73 19.89
C LYS A 13 23.74 -20.82 20.75
N PRO A 14 23.79 -20.94 22.10
CA PRO A 14 22.98 -20.09 22.97
C PRO A 14 23.26 -18.62 22.68
N LEU A 15 22.21 -17.89 22.31
CA LEU A 15 22.25 -16.46 22.01
C LEU A 15 22.47 -15.70 23.32
N THR A 16 23.64 -15.09 23.49
CA THR A 16 23.78 -13.97 24.42
C THR A 16 23.39 -12.72 23.64
N SER A 17 22.30 -12.07 24.05
CA SER A 17 21.97 -10.72 23.57
C SER A 17 23.18 -9.82 23.79
N PRO A 18 23.77 -9.20 22.75
CA PRO A 18 24.79 -8.21 22.97
C PRO A 18 24.10 -7.02 23.63
N THR A 19 24.57 -6.62 24.81
CA THR A 19 24.04 -5.47 25.55
C THR A 19 24.35 -4.13 24.85
N GLU A 20 25.15 -4.14 23.77
CA GLU A 20 25.58 -2.96 23.02
C GLU A 20 25.68 -3.26 21.52
N TRP A 21 25.42 -2.23 20.70
CA TRP A 21 25.56 -2.31 19.24
C TRP A 21 27.00 -2.61 18.82
N PRO A 22 27.23 -3.54 17.88
CA PRO A 22 28.56 -3.81 17.36
C PRO A 22 29.11 -2.59 16.62
N ARG A 23 30.26 -2.09 17.08
CA ARG A 23 31.00 -1.01 16.40
C ARG A 23 31.74 -1.55 15.17
N ARG A 24 32.02 -0.64 14.22
CA ARG A 24 32.70 -0.93 12.94
C ARG A 24 33.99 -1.75 13.09
N ASP A 25 34.67 -1.62 14.23
CA ASP A 25 35.99 -2.20 14.52
C ASP A 25 36.00 -3.74 14.64
N GLY A 26 34.85 -4.41 14.54
CA GLY A 26 34.72 -5.88 14.61
C GLY A 26 34.04 -6.56 13.40
N LEU A 27 33.85 -5.83 12.30
CA LEU A 27 33.17 -6.35 11.10
C LEU A 27 34.17 -7.01 10.13
N GLU A 28 34.24 -8.34 10.14
CA GLU A 28 34.88 -9.08 9.04
C GLU A 28 33.90 -9.19 7.86
N VAL A 29 34.19 -8.45 6.79
CA VAL A 29 33.45 -8.58 5.52
C VAL A 29 33.95 -9.85 4.81
N ASN A 30 33.13 -10.90 4.84
CA ASN A 30 33.43 -12.18 4.20
C ASN A 30 33.28 -12.06 2.67
N HIS A 31 34.29 -11.50 2.00
CA HIS A 31 34.46 -11.67 0.56
C HIS A 31 35.33 -12.91 0.34
N SER A 32 34.74 -13.98 -0.21
CA SER A 32 35.53 -15.14 -0.63
C SER A 32 36.49 -14.70 -1.74
N SER A 33 37.77 -14.56 -1.37
CA SER A 33 38.86 -14.01 -2.18
C SER A 33 39.36 -14.95 -3.28
N SER A 34 38.46 -15.76 -3.84
CA SER A 34 38.74 -16.69 -4.94
C SER A 34 37.90 -16.26 -6.16
N MET A 35 38.26 -15.15 -6.80
CA MET A 35 37.65 -14.75 -8.07
C MET A 35 38.64 -14.83 -9.23
N ALA A 36 38.09 -15.28 -10.36
CA ALA A 36 38.76 -15.80 -11.53
C ALA A 36 39.51 -14.74 -12.33
N GLN A 37 40.53 -15.18 -13.06
CA GLN A 37 41.27 -14.39 -14.05
C GLN A 37 40.34 -14.02 -15.22
N GLY A 38 39.89 -12.77 -15.27
CA GLY A 38 39.11 -12.19 -16.37
C GLY A 38 38.79 -10.71 -16.12
N PRO A 39 38.46 -9.91 -17.15
CA PRO A 39 38.12 -8.50 -16.98
C PRO A 39 36.93 -8.34 -16.03
N TYR A 40 36.92 -7.30 -15.18
CA TYR A 40 35.90 -7.10 -14.14
C TYR A 40 34.46 -7.10 -14.69
N MET A 41 34.31 -6.66 -15.95
CA MET A 41 33.05 -6.76 -16.68
C MET A 41 32.51 -8.20 -16.76
N LEU A 42 33.32 -9.25 -16.62
CA LEU A 42 32.96 -10.67 -16.79
C LEU A 42 33.09 -11.55 -15.52
N ILE A 43 33.62 -11.01 -14.41
CA ILE A 43 33.97 -11.75 -13.16
C ILE A 43 32.84 -12.58 -12.51
N ARG A 44 31.57 -12.36 -12.88
CA ARG A 44 30.40 -13.10 -12.36
C ARG A 44 29.48 -13.68 -13.42
N GLN A 45 29.86 -13.57 -14.70
CA GLN A 45 28.94 -13.87 -15.81
C GLN A 45 28.47 -15.31 -15.72
N LYS A 46 29.39 -16.24 -15.49
CA LYS A 46 29.07 -17.66 -15.35
C LYS A 46 28.07 -17.94 -14.22
N ALA A 47 28.32 -17.43 -13.02
CA ALA A 47 27.44 -17.66 -11.87
C ALA A 47 26.04 -17.04 -12.06
N GLU A 48 25.96 -15.87 -12.71
CA GLU A 48 24.70 -15.22 -13.05
C GLU A 48 23.94 -15.99 -14.14
N MET A 49 24.63 -16.47 -15.18
CA MET A 49 24.04 -17.32 -16.22
C MET A 49 23.51 -18.63 -15.63
N ASP A 50 24.28 -19.28 -14.75
CA ASP A 50 23.86 -20.49 -14.04
C ASP A 50 22.59 -20.24 -13.19
N MET A 51 22.45 -19.06 -12.58
CA MET A 51 21.25 -18.68 -11.84
C MET A 51 20.05 -18.41 -12.75
N ILE A 52 20.25 -17.78 -13.90
CA ILE A 52 19.17 -17.54 -14.89
C ILE A 52 18.67 -18.85 -15.44
N GLU A 53 19.57 -19.76 -15.82
CA GLU A 53 19.21 -21.09 -16.30
C GLU A 53 18.42 -21.85 -15.24
N ARG A 54 18.85 -21.81 -13.97
CA ARG A 54 18.10 -22.42 -12.85
C ARG A 54 16.74 -21.78 -12.63
N PHE A 55 16.67 -20.44 -12.61
CA PHE A 55 15.40 -19.72 -12.45
C PHE A 55 14.44 -20.03 -13.59
N TYR A 56 14.95 -20.05 -14.82
CA TYR A 56 14.19 -20.38 -16.01
C TYR A 56 13.64 -21.82 -15.92
N TYR A 57 14.51 -22.77 -15.57
CA TYR A 57 14.16 -24.16 -15.38
C TYR A 57 13.08 -24.36 -14.30
N LEU A 58 13.17 -23.64 -13.18
CA LEU A 58 12.21 -23.74 -12.08
C LEU A 58 10.86 -23.10 -12.40
N LYS A 59 10.83 -22.01 -13.18
CA LYS A 59 9.62 -21.21 -13.39
C LYS A 59 8.83 -21.57 -14.65
N PHE A 60 9.50 -22.04 -15.71
CA PHE A 60 8.87 -22.16 -17.03
C PHE A 60 8.70 -23.58 -17.55
N ARG A 61 9.40 -24.58 -17.00
CA ARG A 61 9.27 -25.98 -17.42
C ARG A 61 7.93 -26.64 -17.03
N MET A 62 7.00 -25.88 -16.45
CA MET A 62 5.64 -26.33 -16.12
C MET A 62 4.59 -25.92 -17.16
N ASP A 63 4.93 -25.06 -18.13
CA ASP A 63 4.05 -24.72 -19.25
C ASP A 63 4.44 -25.59 -20.47
N GLU A 64 3.48 -26.31 -21.07
CA GLU A 64 3.66 -27.16 -22.27
C GLU A 64 3.92 -26.34 -23.57
N LYS A 65 4.65 -25.23 -23.50
CA LYS A 65 5.04 -24.47 -24.70
C LYS A 65 6.28 -25.13 -25.31
N GLY A 66 6.27 -25.31 -26.63
CA GLY A 66 7.31 -26.05 -27.34
C GLY A 66 8.73 -25.52 -27.09
N GLU A 67 9.71 -26.43 -27.13
CA GLU A 67 11.15 -26.24 -26.85
C GLU A 67 11.77 -25.01 -27.53
N GLU A 68 11.31 -24.67 -28.74
CA GLU A 68 11.81 -23.51 -29.50
C GLU A 68 11.40 -22.17 -28.87
N ALA A 69 10.17 -22.06 -28.35
CA ALA A 69 9.72 -20.85 -27.66
C ALA A 69 10.48 -20.67 -26.34
N GLU A 70 10.86 -21.77 -25.70
CA GLU A 70 11.65 -21.73 -24.48
C GLU A 70 13.08 -21.23 -24.74
N LYS A 71 13.72 -21.77 -25.79
CA LYS A 71 15.05 -21.34 -26.21
C LYS A 71 15.10 -19.86 -26.56
N LEU A 72 14.14 -19.36 -27.35
CA LEU A 72 14.05 -17.95 -27.70
C LEU A 72 13.89 -17.04 -26.47
N LYS A 73 13.12 -17.50 -25.47
CA LYS A 73 12.92 -16.74 -24.23
C LYS A 73 14.15 -16.75 -23.33
N LEU A 74 14.84 -17.88 -23.21
CA LEU A 74 16.11 -17.97 -22.49
C LEU A 74 17.16 -17.07 -23.15
N GLU A 75 17.30 -17.14 -24.47
CA GLU A 75 18.20 -16.24 -25.22
C GLU A 75 17.86 -14.77 -24.98
N PHE A 76 16.58 -14.40 -25.00
CA PHE A 76 16.14 -13.04 -24.71
C PHE A 76 16.52 -12.59 -23.29
N LEU A 77 16.33 -13.44 -22.28
CA LEU A 77 16.69 -13.13 -20.89
C LEU A 77 18.21 -13.00 -20.73
N THR A 78 18.96 -13.93 -21.31
CA THR A 78 20.44 -13.89 -21.34
C THR A 78 20.93 -12.58 -21.92
N ARG A 79 20.40 -12.16 -23.08
CA ARG A 79 20.72 -10.87 -23.71
C ARG A 79 20.42 -9.69 -22.79
N ARG A 80 19.25 -9.66 -22.13
CA ARG A 80 18.91 -8.57 -21.20
C ARG A 80 19.87 -8.50 -20.03
N VAL A 81 20.27 -9.63 -19.46
CA VAL A 81 21.19 -9.64 -18.33
C VAL A 81 22.60 -9.18 -18.73
N LEU A 82 23.11 -9.63 -19.88
CA LEU A 82 24.39 -9.15 -20.40
C LEU A 82 24.37 -7.64 -20.64
N MET A 83 23.30 -7.11 -21.25
CA MET A 83 23.11 -5.68 -21.43
C MET A 83 23.08 -4.91 -20.09
N HIS A 84 22.30 -5.39 -19.11
CA HIS A 84 22.23 -4.78 -17.77
C HIS A 84 23.57 -4.82 -17.04
N ARG A 85 24.35 -5.91 -17.20
CA ARG A 85 25.68 -6.07 -16.61
C ARG A 85 26.67 -5.04 -17.14
N ARG A 86 26.67 -4.81 -18.46
CA ARG A 86 27.53 -3.80 -19.08
C ARG A 86 27.10 -2.38 -18.72
N ALA A 87 25.79 -2.11 -18.68
CA ALA A 87 25.29 -0.84 -18.18
C ALA A 87 25.74 -0.62 -16.72
N ARG A 88 25.58 -1.63 -15.85
CA ARG A 88 26.04 -1.59 -14.46
C ARG A 88 27.54 -1.34 -14.36
N PHE A 89 28.37 -1.99 -15.19
CA PHE A 89 29.81 -1.76 -15.22
C PHE A 89 30.14 -0.26 -15.41
N LEU A 90 29.43 0.43 -16.30
CA LEU A 90 29.59 1.87 -16.47
C LEU A 90 28.98 2.70 -15.33
N ASP A 91 27.79 2.30 -14.87
CA ASP A 91 27.07 2.98 -13.79
C ASP A 91 27.83 2.93 -12.47
N ILE A 92 28.66 1.90 -12.24
CA ILE A 92 29.58 1.83 -11.10
C ILE A 92 30.53 3.03 -11.13
N TYR A 93 31.24 3.22 -12.24
CA TYR A 93 32.15 4.37 -12.40
C TYR A 93 31.40 5.70 -12.22
N ARG A 94 30.25 5.85 -12.90
CA ARG A 94 29.40 7.03 -12.78
C ARG A 94 29.00 7.28 -11.33
N GLY A 95 28.61 6.24 -10.60
CA GLY A 95 28.20 6.31 -9.20
C GLY A 95 29.33 6.81 -8.30
N PHE A 96 30.54 6.24 -8.41
CA PHE A 96 31.70 6.72 -7.67
C PHE A 96 32.02 8.19 -7.96
N VAL A 97 31.98 8.59 -9.23
CA VAL A 97 32.32 9.95 -9.65
C VAL A 97 31.25 10.98 -9.26
N THR A 98 29.98 10.67 -9.51
CA THR A 98 28.87 11.59 -9.25
C THR A 98 28.47 11.62 -7.77
N GLY A 99 28.69 10.52 -7.06
CA GLY A 99 28.26 10.28 -5.68
C GLY A 99 26.95 9.51 -5.56
N HIS A 100 26.39 9.00 -6.67
CA HIS A 100 25.17 8.21 -6.67
C HIS A 100 25.42 6.78 -6.17
N LEU A 101 24.52 6.24 -5.34
CA LEU A 101 24.64 4.92 -4.71
C LEU A 101 23.92 3.86 -5.54
N ASP A 102 24.59 2.76 -5.85
CA ASP A 102 24.04 1.61 -6.60
C ASP A 102 23.63 0.44 -5.68
N LEU A 103 23.26 0.75 -4.42
CA LEU A 103 22.91 -0.19 -3.34
C LEU A 103 24.01 -1.16 -2.89
N THR A 104 25.13 -1.25 -3.60
CA THR A 104 26.32 -2.05 -3.21
C THR A 104 27.44 -1.23 -2.55
N GLY A 105 27.20 0.07 -2.38
CA GLY A 105 28.07 1.00 -1.68
C GLY A 105 29.29 1.47 -2.48
N ARG A 106 29.80 2.66 -2.12
CA ARG A 106 30.99 3.29 -2.75
C ARG A 106 32.23 3.08 -1.88
N HIS A 107 32.62 1.82 -1.70
CA HIS A 107 33.80 1.46 -0.91
C HIS A 107 35.09 1.54 -1.74
N GLU A 108 36.17 1.98 -1.10
CA GLU A 108 37.48 2.10 -1.75
C GLU A 108 38.02 0.77 -2.26
N SER A 109 37.85 -0.32 -1.50
CA SER A 109 38.23 -1.67 -1.92
C SER A 109 37.58 -2.07 -3.25
N ARG A 110 36.28 -1.80 -3.39
CA ARG A 110 35.52 -2.07 -4.61
C ARG A 110 35.98 -1.21 -5.78
N TRP A 111 36.31 0.06 -5.52
CA TRP A 111 36.88 0.94 -6.56
C TRP A 111 38.21 0.38 -7.06
N ASN A 112 39.11 0.00 -6.15
CA ASN A 112 40.42 -0.55 -6.48
C ASN A 112 40.30 -1.89 -7.25
N GLU A 113 39.31 -2.72 -6.94
CA GLU A 113 39.03 -3.97 -7.68
C GLU A 113 38.52 -3.70 -9.11
N PHE A 114 37.77 -2.60 -9.29
CA PHE A 114 37.06 -2.28 -10.52
C PHE A 114 37.88 -1.43 -11.51
N ILE A 115 38.66 -0.47 -11.01
CA ILE A 115 39.13 0.67 -11.79
C ILE A 115 40.10 0.28 -12.90
N ASP A 116 41.00 -0.68 -12.67
CA ASP A 116 41.99 -1.11 -13.66
C ASP A 116 41.31 -1.66 -14.94
N SER A 117 40.30 -2.53 -14.77
CA SER A 117 39.52 -3.06 -15.89
C SER A 117 38.70 -1.98 -16.60
N PHE A 118 38.24 -0.98 -15.87
CA PHE A 118 37.50 0.14 -16.43
C PHE A 118 38.42 1.06 -17.25
N GLU A 119 39.63 1.35 -16.76
CA GLU A 119 40.61 2.13 -17.50
C GLU A 119 41.04 1.43 -18.79
N GLU A 120 41.29 0.12 -18.74
CA GLU A 120 41.57 -0.69 -19.93
C GLU A 120 40.44 -0.59 -20.97
N PHE A 121 39.18 -0.75 -20.51
CA PHE A 121 38.01 -0.57 -21.36
C PHE A 121 37.93 0.83 -21.98
N MET A 122 38.21 1.87 -21.19
CA MET A 122 38.15 3.25 -21.66
C MET A 122 39.27 3.60 -22.63
N ILE A 123 40.47 3.01 -22.48
CA ILE A 123 41.56 3.16 -23.44
C ILE A 123 41.16 2.60 -24.81
N ASP A 124 40.53 1.42 -24.83
CA ASP A 124 40.04 0.85 -26.08
C ASP A 124 38.87 1.66 -26.66
N PHE A 125 37.92 2.06 -25.82
CA PHE A 125 36.77 2.84 -26.26
C PHE A 125 37.18 4.23 -26.80
N ALA A 126 38.25 4.83 -26.27
CA ALA A 126 38.80 6.09 -26.76
C ALA A 126 39.21 6.04 -28.23
N ARG A 127 39.57 4.85 -28.76
CA ARG A 127 39.90 4.65 -30.18
C ARG A 127 38.68 4.76 -31.09
N ILE A 128 37.47 4.51 -30.57
CA ILE A 128 36.21 4.56 -31.33
C ILE A 128 35.35 5.78 -31.00
N ALA A 129 35.45 6.33 -29.79
CA ALA A 129 34.60 7.42 -29.30
C ALA A 129 34.51 8.66 -30.24
N PRO A 130 35.61 9.13 -30.87
CA PRO A 130 35.55 10.26 -31.81
C PRO A 130 34.68 10.01 -33.05
N PHE A 131 34.39 8.74 -33.34
CA PHE A 131 33.67 8.30 -34.53
C PHE A 131 32.23 7.84 -34.20
N VAL A 132 31.79 8.00 -32.94
CA VAL A 132 30.42 7.70 -32.50
C VAL A 132 29.55 8.93 -32.77
N GLU A 133 28.56 8.78 -33.63
CA GLU A 133 27.63 9.84 -34.02
C GLU A 133 26.22 9.56 -33.54
N LYS A 134 25.47 10.64 -33.29
CA LYS A 134 24.05 10.58 -32.96
C LYS A 134 23.26 10.36 -34.24
N ALA A 135 22.66 9.19 -34.40
CA ALA A 135 21.73 8.92 -35.49
C ALA A 135 20.38 9.58 -35.18
N ILE A 136 19.95 10.49 -36.06
CA ILE A 136 18.65 11.16 -35.95
C ILE A 136 17.56 10.12 -36.29
N GLY A 137 16.92 9.57 -35.26
CA GLY A 137 15.72 8.75 -35.40
C GLY A 137 14.53 9.58 -35.85
N LYS A 138 13.44 8.91 -36.26
CA LYS A 138 12.15 9.58 -36.47
C LYS A 138 11.72 10.34 -35.20
N PRO A 139 11.01 11.46 -35.28
CA PRO A 139 10.42 12.13 -34.11
C PRO A 139 9.71 11.10 -33.20
N GLY A 140 9.98 11.16 -31.89
CA GLY A 140 9.50 10.18 -30.90
C GLY A 140 10.32 8.89 -30.75
N SER A 141 11.31 8.64 -31.62
CA SER A 141 12.23 7.50 -31.44
C SER A 141 13.32 7.81 -30.42
N ARG A 142 13.71 6.81 -29.62
CA ARG A 142 14.91 6.92 -28.77
C ARG A 142 16.13 7.27 -29.61
N VAL A 143 16.94 8.21 -29.11
CA VAL A 143 18.21 8.61 -29.73
C VAL A 143 19.08 7.36 -29.93
N GLN A 144 19.47 7.09 -31.17
CA GLN A 144 20.40 6.01 -31.51
C GLN A 144 21.79 6.57 -31.76
N TYR A 145 22.80 5.74 -31.55
CA TYR A 145 24.19 6.07 -31.82
C TYR A 145 24.80 5.04 -32.77
N THR A 146 25.60 5.51 -33.72
CA THR A 146 26.25 4.68 -34.74
C THR A 146 27.72 5.06 -34.88
N VAL A 147 28.58 4.11 -35.25
CA VAL A 147 29.99 4.38 -35.56
C VAL A 147 30.15 4.65 -37.05
N GLN A 148 30.92 5.68 -37.41
CA GLN A 148 31.25 6.02 -38.80
C GLN A 148 31.72 4.79 -39.60
N GLN A 149 31.34 4.74 -40.89
CA GLN A 149 31.57 3.57 -41.74
C GLN A 149 33.06 3.27 -41.92
N GLU A 150 33.93 4.29 -41.99
CA GLU A 150 35.38 4.08 -42.16
C GLU A 150 36.05 3.42 -40.95
N ARG A 151 35.36 3.32 -39.80
CA ARG A 151 35.90 2.79 -38.53
C ARG A 151 35.20 1.53 -38.05
N GLN A 152 34.44 0.87 -38.94
CA GLN A 152 33.74 -0.38 -38.62
C GLN A 152 34.67 -1.55 -38.26
N GLU A 153 35.93 -1.52 -38.68
CA GLU A 153 36.93 -2.52 -38.27
C GLU A 153 37.34 -2.33 -36.81
N LEU A 154 37.68 -1.10 -36.39
CA LEU A 154 37.98 -0.79 -34.98
C LEU A 154 36.79 -1.07 -34.07
N TYR A 155 35.58 -0.76 -34.54
CA TYR A 155 34.37 -1.07 -33.81
C TYR A 155 34.17 -2.58 -33.66
N ARG A 156 34.41 -3.38 -34.71
CA ARG A 156 34.36 -4.85 -34.66
C ARG A 156 35.42 -5.46 -33.74
N GLU A 157 36.65 -4.93 -33.76
CA GLU A 157 37.71 -5.33 -32.83
C GLU A 157 37.29 -5.07 -31.39
N TRP A 158 36.74 -3.88 -31.12
CA TRP A 158 36.27 -3.49 -29.80
C TRP A 158 35.09 -4.35 -29.33
N THR A 159 34.07 -4.56 -30.18
CA THR A 159 32.92 -5.41 -29.83
C THR A 159 33.35 -6.84 -29.58
N GLN A 160 34.27 -7.38 -30.38
CA GLN A 160 34.80 -8.73 -30.19
C GLN A 160 35.58 -8.87 -28.87
N ARG A 161 36.45 -7.90 -28.54
CA ARG A 161 37.25 -7.95 -27.31
C ARG A 161 36.38 -7.90 -26.05
N TRP A 162 35.33 -7.09 -26.06
CA TRP A 162 34.45 -6.85 -24.91
C TRP A 162 33.12 -7.64 -24.98
N ASP A 163 33.02 -8.58 -25.92
CA ASP A 163 31.87 -9.45 -26.20
C ASP A 163 30.54 -8.69 -26.45
N VAL A 164 30.62 -7.43 -26.91
CA VAL A 164 29.44 -6.58 -27.10
C VAL A 164 28.73 -6.96 -28.40
N GLN A 165 27.49 -7.45 -28.32
CA GLN A 165 26.74 -7.79 -29.54
C GLN A 165 26.27 -6.52 -30.26
N ASP A 166 26.19 -6.56 -31.59
CA ASP A 166 25.87 -5.38 -32.40
C ASP A 166 24.55 -4.70 -32.04
N PHE A 167 23.54 -5.49 -31.66
CA PHE A 167 22.24 -4.95 -31.25
C PHE A 167 22.32 -4.23 -29.89
N GLU A 168 23.18 -4.70 -28.98
CA GLU A 168 23.37 -4.11 -27.65
C GLU A 168 24.09 -2.77 -27.77
N ALA A 169 25.18 -2.76 -28.54
CA ALA A 169 25.95 -1.55 -28.77
C ALA A 169 25.08 -0.40 -29.28
N LYS A 170 24.14 -0.63 -30.21
CA LYS A 170 23.21 0.42 -30.67
C LYS A 170 22.37 1.05 -29.56
N ILE A 171 22.06 0.28 -28.52
CA ILE A 171 21.27 0.73 -27.36
C ILE A 171 22.17 1.43 -26.34
N VAL A 172 23.38 0.93 -26.11
CA VAL A 172 24.26 1.39 -25.01
C VAL A 172 25.42 2.30 -25.45
N LEU A 173 25.66 2.51 -26.74
CA LEU A 173 26.72 3.40 -27.26
C LEU A 173 26.60 4.83 -26.74
N GLY A 174 25.38 5.35 -26.65
CA GLY A 174 25.13 6.66 -26.02
C GLY A 174 25.56 6.69 -24.55
N HIS A 175 25.38 5.58 -23.85
CA HIS A 175 25.81 5.44 -22.46
C HIS A 175 27.34 5.35 -22.35
N TYR A 176 28.01 4.56 -23.21
CA TYR A 176 29.47 4.52 -23.28
C TYR A 176 30.07 5.90 -23.56
N LEU A 177 29.52 6.64 -24.53
CA LEU A 177 29.97 7.97 -24.88
C LEU A 177 29.79 8.98 -23.73
N ALA A 178 28.65 8.93 -23.04
CA ALA A 178 28.40 9.79 -21.87
C ALA A 178 29.43 9.54 -20.75
N ILE A 179 29.79 8.27 -20.51
CA ILE A 179 30.71 7.86 -19.45
C ILE A 179 32.16 8.16 -19.84
N TYR A 180 32.51 8.00 -21.11
CA TYR A 180 33.79 8.43 -21.66
C TYR A 180 33.98 9.95 -21.52
N ASN A 181 32.96 10.74 -21.87
CA ASN A 181 32.99 12.19 -21.68
C ASN A 181 33.10 12.58 -20.19
N LEU A 182 32.55 11.76 -19.29
CA LEU A 182 32.73 11.93 -17.85
C LEU A 182 34.16 11.59 -17.41
N SER A 183 34.77 10.53 -17.94
CA SER A 183 36.13 10.11 -17.58
C SER A 183 37.21 11.09 -18.05
N LEU A 184 37.01 11.74 -19.20
CA LEU A 184 37.90 12.81 -19.69
C LEU A 184 38.05 13.99 -18.72
N LYS A 185 37.05 14.22 -17.86
CA LYS A 185 37.10 15.28 -16.82
C LYS A 185 38.00 14.90 -15.63
N LYS A 186 38.51 13.67 -15.58
CA LYS A 186 39.33 13.10 -14.49
C LYS A 186 38.80 13.39 -13.08
N PRO A 187 37.51 13.14 -12.81
CA PRO A 187 36.95 13.40 -11.50
C PRO A 187 37.51 12.42 -10.45
N GLN A 188 37.67 12.91 -9.22
CA GLN A 188 38.05 12.07 -8.09
C GLN A 188 36.87 11.18 -7.66
N PRO A 189 37.10 9.90 -7.31
CA PRO A 189 36.03 9.05 -6.79
C PRO A 189 35.55 9.57 -5.44
N LYS A 190 34.24 9.58 -5.25
CA LYS A 190 33.60 9.87 -3.96
C LYS A 190 33.34 8.55 -3.26
N PHE A 191 33.96 8.34 -2.11
CA PHE A 191 33.70 7.18 -1.27
C PHE A 191 32.56 7.43 -0.29
N GLN A 192 31.86 6.36 0.08
CA GLN A 192 30.80 6.40 1.06
C GLN A 192 31.40 6.38 2.47
N SER A 193 31.07 7.40 3.27
CA SER A 193 31.52 7.53 4.66
C SER A 193 30.58 6.83 5.65
N LEU A 194 29.27 6.81 5.37
CA LEU A 194 28.22 6.23 6.19
C LEU A 194 27.62 5.00 5.54
N THR A 195 27.59 3.88 6.25
CA THR A 195 26.92 2.64 5.86
C THR A 195 25.62 2.44 6.64
N LEU A 196 24.84 1.42 6.28
CA LEU A 196 23.61 1.09 7.02
C LEU A 196 23.89 0.86 8.50
N VAL A 197 25.00 0.19 8.84
CA VAL A 197 25.38 -0.10 10.25
C VAL A 197 25.90 1.11 11.00
N ASP A 198 26.19 2.22 10.30
CA ASP A 198 26.58 3.49 10.94
C ASP A 198 25.36 4.35 11.29
N LEU A 199 24.14 3.92 10.91
CA LEU A 199 22.91 4.62 11.27
C LEU A 199 22.56 4.42 12.75
N PRO A 200 21.92 5.40 13.39
CA PRO A 200 21.36 5.23 14.73
C PRO A 200 20.39 4.05 14.81
N GLU A 201 20.35 3.40 15.99
CA GLU A 201 19.51 2.23 16.27
C GLU A 201 18.04 2.47 15.94
N ASP A 202 17.51 3.62 16.33
CA ASP A 202 16.12 4.04 16.09
C ASP A 202 15.79 4.12 14.59
N ILE A 203 16.74 4.57 13.76
CA ILE A 203 16.58 4.60 12.30
C ILE A 203 16.61 3.18 11.73
N LEU A 204 17.47 2.30 12.26
CA LEU A 204 17.53 0.90 11.83
C LEU A 204 16.28 0.12 12.19
N VAL A 205 15.76 0.30 13.41
CA VAL A 205 14.47 -0.26 13.83
C VAL A 205 13.36 0.24 12.91
N SER A 206 13.32 1.54 12.61
CA SER A 206 12.34 2.08 11.66
C SER A 206 12.46 1.45 10.27
N ILE A 207 13.67 1.23 9.75
CA ILE A 207 13.88 0.52 8.48
C ILE A 207 13.36 -0.92 8.59
N PHE A 208 13.64 -1.61 9.70
CA PHE A 208 13.21 -2.98 9.94
C PHE A 208 11.69 -3.10 10.03
N ASP A 209 11.01 -2.13 10.66
CA ASP A 209 9.54 -2.07 10.75
C ASP A 209 8.88 -2.01 9.36
N HIS A 210 9.57 -1.46 8.36
CA HIS A 210 9.11 -1.40 6.96
C HIS A 210 9.55 -2.60 6.12
N CYS A 211 10.38 -3.49 6.66
CA CYS A 211 10.84 -4.67 5.95
C CYS A 211 9.89 -5.85 6.17
N THR A 212 9.57 -6.57 5.10
CA THR A 212 8.96 -7.89 5.20
C THR A 212 9.90 -8.88 5.93
N VAL A 213 9.35 -9.94 6.51
CA VAL A 213 10.15 -11.00 7.16
C VAL A 213 11.23 -11.56 6.23
N SER A 214 10.94 -11.73 4.94
CA SER A 214 11.92 -12.18 3.95
C SER A 214 13.07 -11.17 3.76
N GLN A 215 12.75 -9.87 3.74
CA GLN A 215 13.75 -8.80 3.66
C GLN A 215 14.61 -8.75 4.93
N LEU A 216 14.00 -8.86 6.12
CA LEU A 216 14.72 -8.90 7.39
C LEU A 216 15.66 -10.10 7.50
N VAL A 217 15.20 -11.29 7.08
CA VAL A 217 16.06 -12.49 6.99
C VAL A 217 17.21 -12.24 6.01
N SER A 218 16.93 -11.66 4.84
CA SER A 218 17.97 -11.32 3.86
C SER A 218 18.99 -10.34 4.43
N LEU A 219 18.53 -9.29 5.14
CA LEU A 219 19.39 -8.32 5.83
C LEU A 219 20.25 -9.00 6.89
N SER A 220 19.67 -9.91 7.68
CA SER A 220 20.40 -10.65 8.73
C SER A 220 21.52 -11.55 8.19
N GLN A 221 21.44 -11.94 6.92
CA GLN A 221 22.44 -12.76 6.24
C GLN A 221 23.57 -11.92 5.60
N THR A 222 23.41 -10.59 5.51
CA THR A 222 24.40 -9.75 4.83
C THR A 222 25.70 -9.57 5.64
N CYS A 223 25.60 -9.34 6.95
CA CYS A 223 26.75 -9.20 7.84
C CYS A 223 26.37 -9.52 9.29
N THR A 224 27.38 -9.74 10.13
CA THR A 224 27.20 -10.08 11.55
C THR A 224 26.51 -8.98 12.35
N ALA A 225 26.72 -7.69 12.02
CA ALA A 225 26.05 -6.58 12.69
C ALA A 225 24.54 -6.54 12.42
N LEU A 226 24.10 -6.90 11.21
CA LEU A 226 22.68 -6.90 10.84
C LEU A 226 21.95 -8.17 11.27
N ARG A 227 22.62 -9.10 11.97
CA ARG A 227 21.98 -10.31 12.49
C ARG A 227 20.78 -10.01 13.39
N TRP A 228 20.75 -8.83 14.01
CA TRP A 228 19.63 -8.35 14.83
C TRP A 228 18.33 -8.14 14.01
N ALA A 229 18.41 -7.98 12.69
CA ALA A 229 17.22 -8.01 11.84
C ALA A 229 16.46 -9.34 11.98
N GLN A 230 17.17 -10.45 12.25
CA GLN A 230 16.55 -11.76 12.53
C GLN A 230 15.76 -11.74 13.85
N ASP A 231 16.28 -11.04 14.84
CA ASP A 231 15.64 -10.83 16.12
C ASP A 231 14.33 -10.04 15.96
N HIS A 232 14.33 -9.05 15.06
CA HIS A 232 13.15 -8.30 14.68
C HIS A 232 12.12 -9.17 13.91
N CYS A 233 12.54 -10.18 13.15
CA CYS A 233 11.62 -11.15 12.54
C CYS A 233 10.74 -11.89 13.57
N HIS A 234 11.13 -11.93 14.85
CA HIS A 234 10.38 -12.60 15.89
C HIS A 234 9.32 -11.70 16.56
N GLU A 235 9.27 -10.41 16.23
CA GLU A 235 8.24 -9.49 16.73
C GLU A 235 6.89 -9.67 16.02
N SER A 236 6.90 -10.26 14.82
CA SER A 236 5.70 -10.57 14.05
C SER A 236 5.69 -12.05 13.66
N CYS A 237 4.56 -12.71 13.85
CA CYS A 237 4.38 -14.11 13.48
C CYS A 237 3.09 -14.26 12.69
N GLU A 238 3.15 -15.11 11.67
CA GLU A 238 2.04 -15.41 10.82
C GLU A 238 1.85 -16.93 10.72
N PHE A 239 0.66 -17.40 11.09
CA PHE A 239 0.22 -18.77 10.87
C PHE A 239 -0.80 -18.79 9.74
N ARG A 240 -0.36 -19.13 8.53
CA ARG A 240 -1.24 -19.38 7.38
C ARG A 240 -1.47 -20.86 7.20
N PHE A 241 -2.75 -21.24 7.08
CA PHE A 241 -3.10 -22.61 6.73
C PHE A 241 -2.55 -23.00 5.36
N SER A 242 -2.68 -22.11 4.38
CA SER A 242 -2.24 -22.33 3.00
C SER A 242 -1.57 -21.10 2.37
N THR A 243 -0.61 -21.35 1.48
CA THR A 243 0.00 -20.31 0.64
C THR A 243 -0.92 -19.96 -0.53
N SER A 244 -0.74 -18.76 -1.11
CA SER A 244 -1.53 -18.34 -2.27
C SER A 244 -1.46 -19.32 -3.43
N ASP A 245 -0.26 -19.82 -3.76
CA ASP A 245 -0.05 -20.78 -4.85
C ASP A 245 -0.78 -22.10 -4.59
N GLU A 246 -0.76 -22.58 -3.34
CA GLU A 246 -1.49 -23.79 -2.98
C GLU A 246 -3.01 -23.58 -3.05
N LYS A 247 -3.52 -22.39 -2.68
CA LYS A 247 -4.96 -22.06 -2.82
C LYS A 247 -5.38 -22.05 -4.31
N TRP A 248 -4.53 -21.54 -5.21
CA TRP A 248 -4.82 -21.52 -6.65
C TRP A 248 -4.86 -22.93 -7.25
N ALA A 249 -3.97 -23.82 -6.82
CA ALA A 249 -3.93 -25.22 -7.30
C ALA A 249 -5.22 -26.00 -7.00
N LEU A 250 -6.04 -25.53 -6.05
CA LEU A 250 -7.31 -26.15 -5.68
C LEU A 250 -8.49 -25.74 -6.57
N GLN A 251 -8.37 -24.71 -7.41
CA GLN A 251 -9.47 -24.20 -8.26
C GLN A 251 -9.83 -25.09 -9.49
N GLY A 252 -9.46 -26.37 -9.47
CA GLY A 252 -9.79 -27.31 -10.56
C GLY A 252 -11.22 -27.88 -10.47
N ASP A 253 -11.46 -29.00 -11.16
CA ASP A 253 -12.75 -29.69 -11.19
C ASP A 253 -13.35 -29.90 -9.78
N ARG A 254 -14.56 -29.36 -9.59
CA ARG A 254 -15.34 -29.35 -8.33
C ARG A 254 -15.93 -30.72 -7.99
N SER A 255 -16.06 -31.63 -8.96
CA SER A 255 -16.73 -32.93 -8.83
C SER A 255 -16.11 -33.85 -7.78
N HIS A 256 -14.83 -33.66 -7.45
CA HIS A 256 -14.07 -34.44 -6.46
C HIS A 256 -13.36 -33.58 -5.42
N LEU A 257 -13.91 -32.40 -5.10
CA LEU A 257 -13.24 -31.41 -4.25
C LEU A 257 -12.86 -31.98 -2.88
N ALA A 258 -13.78 -32.68 -2.19
CA ALA A 258 -13.51 -33.26 -0.87
C ALA A 258 -12.32 -34.25 -0.87
N ALA A 259 -12.27 -35.15 -1.86
CA ALA A 259 -11.22 -36.17 -1.97
C ALA A 259 -9.85 -35.55 -2.30
N ARG A 260 -9.81 -34.43 -3.03
CA ARG A 260 -8.58 -33.69 -3.35
C ARG A 260 -8.13 -32.80 -2.19
N VAL A 261 -9.08 -32.10 -1.55
CA VAL A 261 -8.79 -31.13 -0.49
C VAL A 261 -8.46 -31.84 0.82
N GLY A 262 -9.09 -32.98 1.15
CA GLY A 262 -8.88 -33.66 2.43
C GLY A 262 -7.41 -33.96 2.77
N PRO A 263 -6.65 -34.68 1.92
CA PRO A 263 -5.22 -34.94 2.17
C PRO A 263 -4.38 -33.67 2.26
N TYR A 264 -4.70 -32.67 1.44
CA TYR A 264 -4.03 -31.38 1.42
C TYR A 264 -4.30 -30.57 2.70
N ALA A 265 -5.57 -30.47 3.11
CA ALA A 265 -6.00 -29.79 4.33
C ALA A 265 -5.40 -30.46 5.57
N SER A 266 -5.34 -31.80 5.60
CA SER A 266 -4.66 -32.54 6.66
C SER A 266 -3.16 -32.19 6.74
N LYS A 267 -2.46 -32.17 5.59
CA LYS A 267 -1.05 -31.75 5.53
C LYS A 267 -0.85 -30.31 6.03
N CYS A 268 -1.71 -29.38 5.61
CA CYS A 268 -1.67 -27.97 6.01
C CYS A 268 -1.97 -27.76 7.50
N SER A 269 -2.95 -28.50 8.01
CA SER A 269 -3.28 -28.52 9.44
C SER A 269 -2.09 -29.01 10.27
N MET A 270 -1.47 -30.13 9.88
CA MET A 270 -0.30 -30.65 10.58
C MET A 270 0.91 -29.70 10.54
N ARG A 271 1.13 -28.99 9.42
CA ARG A 271 2.14 -27.92 9.31
C ARG A 271 1.86 -26.80 10.31
N SER A 272 0.66 -26.23 10.24
CA SER A 272 0.24 -25.12 11.12
C SER A 272 0.30 -25.51 12.60
N LEU A 273 -0.12 -26.74 12.93
CA LEU A 273 -0.06 -27.27 14.29
C LEU A 273 1.38 -27.39 14.79
N LYS A 274 2.29 -27.90 13.95
CA LYS A 274 3.72 -28.00 14.28
C LYS A 274 4.30 -26.63 14.57
N ASP A 275 3.93 -25.62 13.77
CA ASP A 275 4.42 -24.25 13.93
C ASP A 275 3.89 -23.62 15.23
N ILE A 276 2.60 -23.77 15.54
CA ILE A 276 2.02 -23.30 16.82
C ILE A 276 2.70 -23.98 18.02
N ILE A 277 2.87 -25.31 17.98
CA ILE A 277 3.54 -26.07 19.05
C ILE A 277 5.00 -25.61 19.20
N HIS A 278 5.69 -25.35 18.09
CA HIS A 278 7.04 -24.81 18.11
C HIS A 278 7.07 -23.49 18.88
N TYR A 279 6.19 -22.52 18.55
CA TYR A 279 6.14 -21.25 19.27
C TYR A 279 5.84 -21.43 20.76
N ILE A 280 4.81 -22.21 21.12
CA ILE A 280 4.47 -22.48 22.53
C ILE A 280 5.67 -23.06 23.29
N SER A 281 6.48 -23.89 22.64
CA SER A 281 7.67 -24.50 23.25
C SER A 281 8.85 -23.53 23.41
N HIS A 282 8.87 -22.40 22.69
CA HIS A 282 9.94 -21.40 22.70
C HIS A 282 9.47 -20.10 23.35
N ARG A 283 9.34 -20.13 24.68
CA ARG A 283 8.78 -19.04 25.49
C ARG A 283 9.44 -17.68 25.25
N GLU A 284 10.74 -17.63 24.96
CA GLU A 284 11.46 -16.39 24.68
C GLU A 284 10.97 -15.71 23.40
N LYS A 285 10.69 -16.47 22.34
CA LYS A 285 10.12 -15.94 21.09
C LYS A 285 8.72 -15.37 21.35
N CYS A 286 7.87 -16.13 22.04
CA CYS A 286 6.52 -15.69 22.39
C CYS A 286 6.51 -14.40 23.26
N ARG A 287 7.46 -14.24 24.17
CA ARG A 287 7.59 -13.01 24.98
C ARG A 287 7.93 -11.76 24.18
N ARG A 288 8.52 -11.92 22.99
CA ARG A 288 8.90 -10.80 22.11
C ARG A 288 7.87 -10.52 21.02
N LEU A 289 6.91 -11.43 20.85
CA LEU A 289 5.89 -11.30 19.82
C LEU A 289 4.95 -10.14 20.12
N LYS A 290 4.93 -9.15 19.22
CA LYS A 290 4.07 -7.97 19.27
C LYS A 290 2.88 -8.08 18.32
N SER A 291 3.06 -8.74 17.17
CA SER A 291 2.03 -8.91 16.15
C SER A 291 1.81 -10.38 15.83
N LEU A 292 0.56 -10.83 15.83
CA LEU A 292 0.17 -12.19 15.48
C LEU A 292 -0.94 -12.18 14.43
N LEU A 293 -0.68 -12.80 13.28
CA LEU A 293 -1.69 -13.08 12.27
C LEU A 293 -1.97 -14.58 12.23
N VAL A 294 -3.24 -14.95 12.34
CA VAL A 294 -3.71 -16.33 12.14
C VAL A 294 -4.73 -16.32 11.01
N ASP A 295 -4.38 -16.96 9.90
CA ASP A 295 -5.25 -17.10 8.72
C ASP A 295 -5.49 -18.58 8.45
N TRP A 296 -6.70 -19.04 8.77
CA TRP A 296 -7.15 -20.39 8.48
C TRP A 296 -7.95 -20.52 7.18
N SER A 297 -7.84 -19.52 6.30
CA SER A 297 -8.35 -19.66 4.94
C SER A 297 -7.57 -20.69 4.15
N TRP A 298 -8.32 -21.66 3.62
CA TRP A 298 -7.83 -22.76 2.81
C TRP A 298 -8.19 -22.63 1.32
N THR A 299 -9.03 -21.66 0.96
CA THR A 299 -9.47 -21.36 -0.41
C THR A 299 -9.43 -19.84 -0.69
N ILE A 300 -9.20 -19.47 -1.95
CA ILE A 300 -9.33 -18.09 -2.45
C ILE A 300 -10.77 -17.75 -2.80
N ASP A 301 -11.53 -18.74 -3.29
CA ASP A 301 -12.87 -18.56 -3.81
C ASP A 301 -13.91 -18.73 -2.69
N PRO A 302 -14.76 -17.73 -2.43
CA PRO A 302 -15.79 -17.81 -1.41
C PRO A 302 -17.13 -18.39 -1.90
N ASP A 303 -17.24 -19.00 -3.08
CA ASP A 303 -18.50 -19.58 -3.60
C ASP A 303 -19.24 -20.41 -2.52
N ALA A 304 -20.29 -19.83 -1.95
CA ALA A 304 -20.64 -20.05 -0.55
C ALA A 304 -21.17 -21.45 -0.22
N GLU A 305 -21.83 -22.13 -1.16
CA GLU A 305 -22.60 -23.33 -0.81
C GLU A 305 -21.73 -24.56 -0.58
N LEU A 306 -20.78 -24.85 -1.48
CA LEU A 306 -19.93 -26.04 -1.35
C LEU A 306 -18.87 -25.87 -0.24
N HIS A 307 -18.46 -24.62 0.01
CA HIS A 307 -17.49 -24.30 1.05
C HIS A 307 -18.07 -24.44 2.46
N VAL A 308 -19.36 -24.10 2.68
CA VAL A 308 -20.01 -24.28 3.98
C VAL A 308 -20.01 -25.76 4.42
N VAL A 309 -20.39 -26.66 3.52
CA VAL A 309 -20.44 -28.10 3.83
C VAL A 309 -19.05 -28.66 4.15
N LEU A 310 -18.03 -28.25 3.38
CA LEU A 310 -16.65 -28.67 3.64
C LEU A 310 -16.08 -28.02 4.90
N ASP A 311 -16.44 -26.77 5.18
CA ASP A 311 -16.05 -26.07 6.40
C ASP A 311 -16.57 -26.85 7.60
N GLU A 312 -17.85 -27.23 7.66
CA GLU A 312 -18.40 -28.05 8.76
C GLU A 312 -17.63 -29.36 8.96
N VAL A 313 -17.37 -30.11 7.88
CA VAL A 313 -16.64 -31.39 7.96
C VAL A 313 -15.20 -31.18 8.44
N PHE A 314 -14.51 -30.14 7.96
CA PHE A 314 -13.14 -29.85 8.39
C PHE A 314 -13.07 -29.20 9.78
N GLN A 315 -14.11 -28.45 10.20
CA GLN A 315 -14.19 -27.81 11.51
C GLN A 315 -14.06 -28.88 12.60
N ASP A 316 -14.91 -29.90 12.54
CA ASP A 316 -15.00 -30.92 13.59
C ASP A 316 -13.76 -31.80 13.68
N GLY A 317 -13.15 -32.14 12.55
CA GLY A 317 -12.01 -33.06 12.50
C GLY A 317 -10.63 -32.40 12.59
N LEU A 318 -10.38 -31.35 11.79
CA LEU A 318 -9.03 -30.80 11.59
C LEU A 318 -8.80 -29.52 12.41
N PHE A 319 -9.75 -28.58 12.37
CA PHE A 319 -9.52 -27.27 12.96
C PHE A 319 -9.68 -27.27 14.48
N ASN A 320 -10.50 -28.15 15.06
CA ASN A 320 -10.61 -28.32 16.51
C ASN A 320 -9.26 -28.47 17.23
N LEU A 321 -8.33 -29.23 16.65
CA LEU A 321 -6.99 -29.39 17.23
C LEU A 321 -6.15 -28.11 17.12
N LEU A 322 -6.29 -27.36 16.01
CA LEU A 322 -5.65 -26.07 15.81
C LEU A 322 -6.21 -25.02 16.79
N TYR A 323 -7.53 -24.90 16.92
CA TYR A 323 -8.19 -24.01 17.87
C TYR A 323 -7.70 -24.28 19.30
N LYS A 324 -7.64 -25.55 19.71
CA LYS A 324 -7.14 -25.94 21.03
C LYS A 324 -5.72 -25.42 21.30
N HIS A 325 -4.82 -25.52 20.32
CA HIS A 325 -3.45 -25.05 20.47
C HIS A 325 -3.33 -23.53 20.34
N LEU A 326 -4.13 -22.90 19.48
CA LEU A 326 -4.21 -21.45 19.40
C LEU A 326 -4.64 -20.85 20.74
N ARG A 327 -5.63 -21.44 21.43
CA ARG A 327 -6.05 -20.96 22.76
C ARG A 327 -4.92 -20.96 23.77
N ARG A 328 -4.09 -22.02 23.76
CA ARG A 328 -2.91 -22.10 24.63
C ARG A 328 -1.86 -21.05 24.26
N LEU A 329 -1.71 -20.77 22.96
CA LEU A 329 -0.81 -19.73 22.48
C LEU A 329 -1.31 -18.34 22.90
N LEU A 330 -2.61 -18.06 22.79
CA LEU A 330 -3.25 -16.79 23.16
C LEU A 330 -3.40 -16.59 24.68
N ASP A 331 -2.82 -17.47 25.50
CA ASP A 331 -2.79 -17.28 26.94
C ASP A 331 -1.89 -16.07 27.30
N PRO A 332 -2.33 -15.15 28.17
CA PRO A 332 -1.54 -13.98 28.55
C PRO A 332 -0.16 -14.28 29.14
N SER A 333 0.04 -15.48 29.72
CA SER A 333 1.34 -15.91 30.25
C SER A 333 2.33 -16.36 29.16
N VAL A 334 1.82 -16.69 27.97
CA VAL A 334 2.60 -17.09 26.79
C VAL A 334 2.91 -15.87 25.93
N LEU A 335 1.92 -15.02 25.66
CA LEU A 335 2.04 -13.83 24.80
C LEU A 335 1.83 -12.50 25.57
N PRO A 336 2.68 -12.16 26.55
CA PRO A 336 2.47 -10.99 27.42
C PRO A 336 2.65 -9.63 26.72
N GLN A 337 3.34 -9.59 25.58
CA GLN A 337 3.68 -8.35 24.84
C GLN A 337 2.90 -8.19 23.53
N LEU A 338 1.88 -9.04 23.30
CA LEU A 338 1.11 -8.98 22.06
C LEU A 338 0.28 -7.69 22.01
N THR A 339 0.57 -6.83 21.04
CA THR A 339 -0.10 -5.53 20.83
C THR A 339 -1.09 -5.57 19.66
N SER A 340 -0.87 -6.43 18.67
CA SER A 340 -1.73 -6.59 17.50
C SER A 340 -2.09 -8.06 17.24
N LEU A 341 -3.36 -8.34 17.06
CA LEU A 341 -3.88 -9.67 16.74
C LEU A 341 -4.82 -9.60 15.55
N SER A 342 -4.53 -10.37 14.50
CA SER A 342 -5.41 -10.52 13.35
C SER A 342 -5.82 -11.99 13.19
N LEU A 343 -7.12 -12.24 13.19
CA LEU A 343 -7.71 -13.56 13.09
C LEU A 343 -8.58 -13.62 11.84
N GLU A 344 -8.34 -14.61 10.99
CA GLU A 344 -9.09 -14.83 9.77
C GLU A 344 -9.60 -16.27 9.68
N ARG A 345 -10.92 -16.42 9.53
CA ARG A 345 -11.65 -17.72 9.55
C ARG A 345 -11.37 -18.54 10.81
N VAL A 346 -11.34 -17.84 11.94
CA VAL A 346 -11.11 -18.41 13.27
C VAL A 346 -12.44 -18.57 14.01
N TYR A 347 -12.68 -19.78 14.53
CA TYR A 347 -13.80 -20.09 15.40
C TYR A 347 -13.34 -19.99 16.85
N LEU A 348 -13.98 -19.11 17.61
CA LEU A 348 -13.65 -18.85 19.00
C LEU A 348 -14.80 -19.30 19.88
N ASP A 349 -14.48 -20.15 20.85
CA ASP A 349 -15.38 -20.38 21.97
C ASP A 349 -15.17 -19.34 23.06
N ALA A 350 -16.02 -19.40 24.09
CA ALA A 350 -15.96 -18.54 25.27
C ALA A 350 -14.56 -18.49 25.92
N THR A 351 -13.86 -19.63 25.97
CA THR A 351 -12.52 -19.72 26.58
C THR A 351 -11.46 -19.01 25.73
N GLY A 352 -11.42 -19.27 24.42
CA GLY A 352 -10.48 -18.61 23.52
C GLY A 352 -10.70 -17.11 23.44
N PHE A 353 -11.96 -16.69 23.39
CA PHE A 353 -12.32 -15.27 23.37
C PHE A 353 -11.96 -14.54 24.67
N ARG A 354 -12.19 -15.18 25.83
CA ARG A 354 -11.73 -14.67 27.13
C ARG A 354 -10.21 -14.51 27.17
N GLY A 355 -9.47 -15.47 26.61
CA GLY A 355 -8.01 -15.40 26.49
C GLY A 355 -7.55 -14.14 25.75
N ILE A 356 -8.17 -13.86 24.60
CA ILE A 356 -7.89 -12.65 23.81
C ILE A 356 -8.16 -11.38 24.62
N CYS A 357 -9.31 -11.29 25.27
CA CYS A 357 -9.69 -10.11 26.04
C CYS A 357 -8.82 -9.92 27.30
N SER A 358 -8.13 -10.97 27.75
CA SER A 358 -7.23 -10.93 28.90
C SER A 358 -5.79 -10.55 28.54
N LEU A 359 -5.48 -10.34 27.26
CA LEU A 359 -4.15 -9.92 26.81
C LEU A 359 -3.90 -8.45 27.21
N PRO A 360 -2.95 -8.17 28.12
CA PRO A 360 -2.87 -6.87 28.79
C PRO A 360 -2.38 -5.74 27.88
N GLN A 361 -1.58 -6.06 26.86
CA GLN A 361 -0.99 -5.09 25.92
C GLN A 361 -1.73 -5.01 24.58
N LEU A 362 -2.80 -5.79 24.39
CA LEU A 362 -3.48 -5.87 23.10
C LEU A 362 -4.20 -4.54 22.82
N ARG A 363 -3.75 -3.84 21.77
CA ARG A 363 -4.30 -2.55 21.33
C ARG A 363 -5.11 -2.67 20.05
N SER A 364 -4.67 -3.53 19.15
CA SER A 364 -5.29 -3.70 17.84
C SER A 364 -5.79 -5.13 17.65
N LEU A 365 -7.04 -5.25 17.26
CA LEU A 365 -7.69 -6.54 17.03
C LEU A 365 -8.44 -6.52 15.70
N SER A 366 -8.16 -7.50 14.85
CA SER A 366 -8.81 -7.68 13.56
C SER A 366 -9.47 -9.05 13.52
N PHE A 367 -10.76 -9.07 13.24
CA PHE A 367 -11.55 -10.28 12.97
C PHE A 367 -11.99 -10.26 11.52
N SER A 368 -11.70 -11.33 10.79
CA SER A 368 -12.10 -11.47 9.40
C SER A 368 -12.75 -12.82 9.17
N ARG A 369 -14.07 -12.83 8.92
CA ARG A 369 -14.86 -14.05 8.74
C ARG A 369 -14.72 -15.00 9.94
N CYS A 370 -14.64 -14.43 11.14
CA CYS A 370 -14.56 -15.17 12.39
C CYS A 370 -15.96 -15.44 12.92
N SER A 371 -16.10 -16.55 13.64
CA SER A 371 -17.37 -16.92 14.25
C SER A 371 -17.17 -17.20 15.73
N LEU A 372 -18.14 -16.79 16.53
CA LEU A 372 -18.22 -17.15 17.95
C LEU A 372 -19.10 -18.39 18.08
N SER A 373 -18.61 -19.40 18.78
CA SER A 373 -19.35 -20.63 19.06
C SER A 373 -19.60 -20.81 20.56
N GLY A 374 -20.77 -21.35 20.88
CA GLY A 374 -21.14 -21.75 22.24
C GLY A 374 -22.30 -20.92 22.82
N PRO A 375 -23.23 -21.57 23.55
CA PRO A 375 -24.35 -20.90 24.19
C PRO A 375 -23.89 -19.86 25.21
N GLU A 376 -22.75 -20.07 25.87
CA GLU A 376 -22.18 -19.20 26.90
C GLU A 376 -21.98 -17.74 26.43
N ILE A 377 -21.49 -17.53 25.20
CA ILE A 377 -21.27 -16.17 24.67
C ILE A 377 -22.61 -15.47 24.44
N THR A 378 -23.58 -16.21 23.90
CA THR A 378 -24.93 -15.70 23.67
C THR A 378 -25.63 -15.42 24.99
N GLU A 379 -25.47 -16.28 26.00
CA GLU A 379 -25.98 -16.08 27.37
C GLU A 379 -25.35 -14.84 28.02
N TRP A 380 -24.01 -14.69 27.95
CA TRP A 380 -23.33 -13.48 28.45
C TRP A 380 -23.88 -12.20 27.83
N PHE A 381 -24.20 -12.25 26.53
CA PHE A 381 -24.76 -11.13 25.81
C PHE A 381 -26.22 -10.83 26.19
N LEU A 382 -27.04 -11.87 26.26
CA LEU A 382 -28.49 -11.72 26.45
C LEU A 382 -28.87 -11.41 27.91
N GLU A 383 -28.15 -11.97 28.88
CA GLU A 383 -28.57 -11.95 30.29
C GLU A 383 -27.92 -10.84 31.12
N SER A 384 -26.76 -10.31 30.70
CA SER A 384 -26.01 -9.31 31.47
C SER A 384 -25.94 -7.94 30.79
N ASP A 385 -26.08 -6.88 31.58
CA ASP A 385 -25.76 -5.51 31.17
C ASP A 385 -24.27 -5.18 31.32
N GLU A 386 -23.56 -5.95 32.14
CA GLU A 386 -22.13 -5.81 32.37
C GLU A 386 -21.36 -6.90 31.60
N ALA A 387 -20.37 -6.49 30.81
CA ALA A 387 -19.48 -7.44 30.15
C ALA A 387 -18.67 -8.19 31.21
N PRO A 388 -18.56 -9.53 31.14
CA PRO A 388 -17.84 -10.34 32.13
C PRO A 388 -16.33 -10.05 32.18
N PHE A 389 -15.82 -9.33 31.19
CA PHE A 389 -14.44 -8.85 31.11
C PHE A 389 -14.38 -7.61 30.22
N THR A 390 -13.34 -6.80 30.40
CA THR A 390 -13.06 -5.63 29.56
C THR A 390 -11.71 -5.81 28.89
N SER A 391 -11.68 -5.58 27.58
CA SER A 391 -10.45 -5.65 26.78
C SER A 391 -9.77 -4.27 26.71
N PRO A 392 -8.42 -4.21 26.69
CA PRO A 392 -7.65 -2.97 26.51
C PRO A 392 -7.58 -2.51 25.04
N VAL A 393 -8.21 -3.22 24.12
CA VAL A 393 -8.23 -2.93 22.68
C VAL A 393 -8.83 -1.55 22.42
N VAL A 394 -8.12 -0.77 21.61
CA VAL A 394 -8.49 0.59 21.18
C VAL A 394 -8.80 0.65 19.68
N ASN A 395 -8.22 -0.26 18.88
CA ASN A 395 -8.46 -0.40 17.45
C ASN A 395 -9.13 -1.75 17.16
N LEU A 396 -10.35 -1.72 16.61
CA LEU A 396 -11.11 -2.91 16.28
C LEU A 396 -11.50 -2.91 14.80
N HIS A 397 -11.12 -3.97 14.09
CA HIS A 397 -11.42 -4.17 12.67
C HIS A 397 -12.29 -5.43 12.51
N LEU A 398 -13.52 -5.29 11.99
CA LEU A 398 -14.46 -6.39 11.78
C LEU A 398 -14.72 -6.59 10.29
N ARG A 399 -14.49 -7.79 9.75
CA ARG A 399 -14.84 -8.13 8.37
C ARG A 399 -15.80 -9.30 8.33
N PHE A 400 -17.00 -9.05 7.84
CA PHE A 400 -18.10 -10.02 7.82
C PHE A 400 -18.01 -10.95 6.62
N GLY A 401 -18.31 -12.24 6.83
CA GLY A 401 -18.34 -13.28 5.81
C GLY A 401 -19.74 -13.52 5.22
N PRO A 402 -19.86 -14.40 4.19
CA PRO A 402 -21.14 -14.71 3.55
C PRO A 402 -21.99 -15.68 4.38
N CYS A 403 -21.37 -16.40 5.31
CA CYS A 403 -21.98 -17.43 6.15
C CYS A 403 -22.43 -16.88 7.51
N ASP A 404 -22.37 -15.56 7.72
CA ASP A 404 -22.81 -14.90 8.93
C ASP A 404 -24.36 -14.82 8.95
N ASN A 405 -25.03 -15.96 8.80
CA ASN A 405 -26.47 -16.07 9.04
C ASN A 405 -26.73 -15.72 10.52
N PRO A 406 -27.64 -14.78 10.84
CA PRO A 406 -28.03 -14.51 12.21
C PRO A 406 -28.47 -15.81 12.89
N PRO A 407 -28.06 -16.09 14.15
CA PRO A 407 -27.50 -15.16 15.14
C PRO A 407 -25.97 -15.12 15.24
N ALA A 408 -25.21 -15.82 14.38
CA ALA A 408 -23.74 -15.96 14.51
C ALA A 408 -22.96 -14.73 14.01
N ASN A 409 -23.41 -13.51 14.35
CA ASN A 409 -22.79 -12.29 13.83
C ASN A 409 -21.59 -11.84 14.70
N GLN A 410 -20.55 -11.33 14.04
CA GLN A 410 -19.41 -10.69 14.71
C GLN A 410 -19.84 -9.42 15.48
N TRP A 411 -21.07 -8.93 15.31
CA TRP A 411 -21.61 -7.81 16.08
C TRP A 411 -21.69 -8.10 17.58
N LEU A 412 -21.85 -9.37 17.97
CA LEU A 412 -21.79 -9.80 19.37
C LEU A 412 -20.43 -9.52 20.04
N LEU A 413 -19.39 -9.21 19.27
CA LEU A 413 -18.07 -8.85 19.80
C LEU A 413 -18.05 -7.45 20.42
N LEU A 414 -18.75 -6.48 19.84
CA LEU A 414 -18.65 -5.07 20.21
C LEU A 414 -18.86 -4.75 21.70
N PRO A 415 -19.82 -5.38 22.43
CA PRO A 415 -20.02 -5.11 23.85
C PRO A 415 -18.79 -5.41 24.73
N PHE A 416 -17.91 -6.31 24.30
CA PHE A 416 -16.71 -6.69 25.04
C PHE A 416 -15.53 -5.71 24.87
N PHE A 417 -15.68 -4.73 23.96
CA PHE A 417 -14.65 -3.76 23.62
C PHE A 417 -15.14 -2.31 23.88
N PRO A 418 -15.50 -1.96 25.14
CA PRO A 418 -16.06 -0.64 25.46
C PRO A 418 -15.08 0.52 25.23
N ASN A 419 -13.78 0.24 25.15
CA ASN A 419 -12.72 1.26 25.03
C ASN A 419 -12.26 1.50 23.57
N VAL A 420 -12.97 0.96 22.58
CA VAL A 420 -12.61 1.10 21.16
C VAL A 420 -12.80 2.53 20.71
N ARG A 421 -11.69 3.18 20.35
CA ARG A 421 -11.64 4.55 19.81
C ARG A 421 -11.59 4.54 18.28
N ASN A 422 -11.09 3.48 17.65
CA ASN A 422 -11.09 3.30 16.20
C ASN A 422 -11.81 2.01 15.82
N LEU A 423 -13.01 2.15 15.25
CA LEU A 423 -13.80 1.03 14.78
C LEU A 423 -13.85 1.05 13.24
N SER A 424 -13.40 -0.04 12.64
CA SER A 424 -13.58 -0.30 11.22
C SER A 424 -14.41 -1.55 11.03
N PHE A 425 -15.45 -1.50 10.21
CA PHE A 425 -16.22 -2.69 9.89
C PHE A 425 -16.69 -2.73 8.44
N GLY A 426 -16.82 -3.93 7.88
CA GLY A 426 -17.36 -4.07 6.54
C GLY A 426 -17.36 -5.46 5.93
N GLY A 427 -17.94 -5.55 4.73
CA GLY A 427 -18.11 -6.81 4.01
C GLY A 427 -16.95 -7.08 3.05
N PHE A 428 -16.81 -8.32 2.60
CA PHE A 428 -15.98 -8.61 1.43
C PHE A 428 -16.77 -8.32 0.16
N ARG A 429 -16.10 -7.75 -0.85
CA ARG A 429 -16.72 -7.26 -2.09
C ARG A 429 -17.65 -8.28 -2.77
N TRP A 430 -17.28 -9.55 -2.73
CA TRP A 430 -17.97 -10.64 -3.43
C TRP A 430 -19.11 -11.27 -2.61
N GLN A 431 -19.28 -10.86 -1.36
CA GLN A 431 -20.12 -11.56 -0.37
C GLN A 431 -21.38 -10.77 0.00
N GLY A 432 -21.66 -9.69 -0.75
CA GLY A 432 -22.77 -8.80 -0.47
C GLY A 432 -22.43 -7.74 0.57
N ALA A 433 -23.39 -6.85 0.77
CA ALA A 433 -23.26 -5.74 1.69
C ALA A 433 -23.60 -6.18 3.13
N VAL A 434 -22.93 -5.60 4.12
CA VAL A 434 -23.12 -5.90 5.54
C VAL A 434 -24.45 -5.36 6.02
N HIS A 435 -25.21 -6.23 6.69
CA HIS A 435 -26.38 -5.84 7.43
C HIS A 435 -25.99 -5.38 8.84
N PHE A 436 -26.39 -4.16 9.19
CA PHE A 436 -26.17 -3.61 10.52
C PHE A 436 -27.11 -4.29 11.52
N PRO A 437 -26.70 -4.51 12.79
CA PRO A 437 -27.48 -5.25 13.76
C PRO A 437 -28.80 -4.53 14.08
N PRO A 438 -29.85 -5.28 14.46
CA PRO A 438 -31.10 -4.69 14.93
C PRO A 438 -30.92 -3.76 16.14
N ALA A 439 -31.82 -2.77 16.27
CA ALA A 439 -31.74 -1.71 17.27
C ALA A 439 -31.60 -2.17 18.72
N PHE A 440 -32.17 -3.34 19.09
CA PHE A 440 -32.06 -3.85 20.46
C PHE A 440 -30.62 -4.17 20.89
N LEU A 441 -29.69 -4.35 19.93
CA LEU A 441 -28.27 -4.58 20.22
C LEU A 441 -27.50 -3.26 20.45
N HIS A 442 -28.02 -2.13 19.97
CA HIS A 442 -27.30 -0.85 19.91
C HIS A 442 -26.95 -0.33 21.31
N SER A 443 -27.85 -0.50 22.28
CA SER A 443 -27.64 -0.07 23.67
C SER A 443 -26.50 -0.82 24.39
N LYS A 444 -26.10 -1.99 23.86
CA LYS A 444 -24.99 -2.78 24.38
C LYS A 444 -23.62 -2.33 23.82
N PHE A 445 -23.60 -1.54 22.75
CA PHE A 445 -22.35 -1.06 22.14
C PHE A 445 -21.80 0.16 22.86
N ARG A 446 -21.13 -0.08 23.99
CA ARG A 446 -20.55 0.98 24.84
C ARG A 446 -19.39 1.75 24.19
N CYS A 447 -18.78 1.22 23.13
CA CYS A 447 -17.69 1.90 22.43
C CYS A 447 -18.13 3.23 21.80
N LEU A 448 -19.42 3.44 21.55
CA LEU A 448 -19.93 4.67 20.94
C LEU A 448 -19.60 5.93 21.76
N ASP A 449 -19.46 5.80 23.08
CA ASP A 449 -19.16 6.92 23.98
C ASP A 449 -17.71 7.42 23.89
N VAL A 450 -16.80 6.57 23.42
CA VAL A 450 -15.37 6.85 23.29
C VAL A 450 -14.89 6.82 21.85
N LEU A 451 -15.78 6.55 20.89
CA LEU A 451 -15.43 6.37 19.49
C LEU A 451 -14.94 7.67 18.87
N GLU A 452 -13.73 7.65 18.33
CA GLU A 452 -13.08 8.79 17.67
C GLU A 452 -13.04 8.62 16.15
N ARG A 453 -12.83 7.39 15.67
CA ARG A 453 -12.72 7.05 14.26
C ARG A 453 -13.67 5.93 13.90
N LEU A 454 -14.52 6.16 12.90
CA LEU A 454 -15.41 5.15 12.36
C LEU A 454 -15.17 4.98 10.86
N PHE A 455 -14.95 3.74 10.44
CA PHE A 455 -14.93 3.35 9.03
C PHE A 455 -15.94 2.25 8.75
N VAL A 456 -16.84 2.51 7.81
CA VAL A 456 -17.87 1.58 7.36
C VAL A 456 -17.62 1.24 5.89
N LYS A 457 -17.48 -0.05 5.57
CA LYS A 457 -17.20 -0.55 4.23
C LYS A 457 -18.28 -1.53 3.76
N GLU A 458 -18.84 -1.32 2.58
CA GLU A 458 -19.90 -2.13 1.98
C GLU A 458 -21.12 -2.36 2.89
N ILE A 459 -21.73 -1.32 3.46
CA ILE A 459 -22.99 -1.48 4.22
C ILE A 459 -24.21 -1.57 3.29
N ALA A 460 -25.14 -2.48 3.59
CA ALA A 460 -26.38 -2.61 2.85
C ALA A 460 -27.20 -1.32 2.97
N GLU A 461 -27.83 -0.89 1.87
CA GLU A 461 -28.60 0.37 1.85
C GLU A 461 -29.70 0.38 2.93
N SER A 462 -30.40 -0.75 3.10
CA SER A 462 -31.44 -0.92 4.13
C SER A 462 -30.92 -0.82 5.56
N SER A 463 -29.60 -0.92 5.76
CA SER A 463 -28.94 -0.84 7.07
C SER A 463 -28.37 0.54 7.37
N VAL A 464 -28.32 1.45 6.39
CA VAL A 464 -27.88 2.84 6.59
C VAL A 464 -28.76 3.58 7.62
N PRO A 465 -30.11 3.44 7.61
CA PRO A 465 -30.96 4.02 8.66
C PRO A 465 -30.62 3.52 10.06
N LEU A 466 -30.33 2.23 10.23
CA LEU A 466 -29.96 1.64 11.53
C LEU A 466 -28.60 2.16 12.03
N LEU A 467 -27.65 2.33 11.11
CA LEU A 467 -26.36 2.97 11.41
C LEU A 467 -26.58 4.43 11.86
N ALA A 468 -27.45 5.16 11.17
CA ALA A 468 -27.80 6.54 11.50
C ALA A 468 -28.47 6.63 12.88
N GLU A 469 -29.41 5.74 13.20
CA GLU A 469 -30.05 5.64 14.52
C GLU A 469 -29.03 5.38 15.63
N TRP A 470 -28.14 4.40 15.44
CA TRP A 470 -27.07 4.11 16.40
C TRP A 470 -26.17 5.33 16.61
N LEU A 471 -25.73 5.97 15.53
CA LEU A 471 -24.91 7.19 15.59
C LEU A 471 -25.63 8.36 16.25
N GLN A 472 -26.94 8.47 16.12
CA GLN A 472 -27.73 9.51 16.76
C GLN A 472 -27.88 9.28 18.27
N SER A 473 -27.93 8.03 18.71
CA SER A 473 -27.99 7.66 20.13
C SER A 473 -26.82 8.21 20.95
N ARG A 474 -25.66 8.45 20.30
CA ARG A 474 -24.49 9.08 20.92
C ARG A 474 -24.83 10.42 21.56
N ARG A 475 -25.72 11.20 20.97
CA ARG A 475 -26.03 12.55 21.50
C ARG A 475 -26.82 12.50 22.79
N SER A 476 -27.72 11.52 22.91
CA SER A 476 -28.57 11.35 24.08
C SER A 476 -27.80 10.90 25.32
N ALA A 477 -26.71 10.14 25.13
CA ALA A 477 -25.86 9.67 26.23
C ALA A 477 -25.05 10.82 26.88
N HIS A 478 -24.71 11.86 26.12
CA HIS A 478 -23.78 12.91 26.55
C HIS A 478 -24.46 14.18 27.09
N SER A 479 -25.50 14.03 27.91
CA SER A 479 -26.10 15.17 28.63
C SER A 479 -25.14 15.86 29.63
N GLY A 480 -23.95 15.27 29.88
CA GLY A 480 -22.85 15.87 30.64
C GLY A 480 -21.76 16.48 29.74
N ASN A 481 -20.85 17.27 30.34
CA ASN A 481 -19.73 17.98 29.66
C ASN A 481 -18.81 17.13 28.75
N ALA A 482 -18.97 15.81 28.70
CA ALA A 482 -18.29 14.94 27.77
C ALA A 482 -18.90 15.08 26.36
N GLY A 483 -18.62 16.18 25.64
CA GLY A 483 -19.13 16.35 24.27
C GLY A 483 -18.67 15.23 23.31
N ASP A 484 -19.36 15.12 22.17
CA ASP A 484 -19.12 14.14 21.07
C ASP A 484 -17.63 13.85 20.81
N LYS A 485 -17.24 12.59 20.69
CA LYS A 485 -15.84 12.18 20.50
C LYS A 485 -15.48 11.84 19.05
N LEU A 486 -16.50 11.66 18.20
CA LEU A 486 -16.27 11.27 16.81
C LEU A 486 -15.60 12.41 16.04
N THR A 487 -14.36 12.17 15.60
CA THR A 487 -13.53 13.12 14.86
C THR A 487 -13.33 12.69 13.40
N TYR A 488 -13.44 11.40 13.09
CA TYR A 488 -13.28 10.87 11.73
C TYR A 488 -14.42 9.92 11.37
N PHE A 489 -15.09 10.17 10.26
CA PHE A 489 -16.09 9.28 9.71
C PHE A 489 -15.82 8.98 8.24
N LYS A 490 -15.79 7.69 7.89
CA LYS A 490 -15.61 7.21 6.53
C LYS A 490 -16.65 6.16 6.20
N LEU A 491 -17.34 6.36 5.10
CA LEU A 491 -18.26 5.41 4.50
C LEU A 491 -17.77 5.09 3.10
N ARG A 492 -17.64 3.80 2.78
CA ARG A 492 -17.25 3.32 1.46
C ARG A 492 -18.17 2.21 1.00
N ASN A 493 -19.01 2.51 0.03
CA ASN A 493 -19.91 1.54 -0.59
C ASN A 493 -19.68 1.46 -2.10
N GLN A 494 -19.72 0.25 -2.64
CA GLN A 494 -19.75 0.02 -4.08
C GLN A 494 -21.08 0.46 -4.67
N ILE A 495 -22.18 0.13 -3.99
CA ILE A 495 -23.54 0.49 -4.38
C ILE A 495 -23.86 1.87 -3.81
N HIS A 496 -24.53 2.70 -4.59
CA HIS A 496 -24.93 4.02 -4.11
C HIS A 496 -26.00 3.94 -3.02
N ILE A 497 -26.00 4.95 -2.16
CA ILE A 497 -27.00 5.15 -1.12
C ILE A 497 -27.99 6.21 -1.61
N GLN A 498 -29.29 5.91 -1.55
CA GLN A 498 -30.35 6.84 -1.94
C GLN A 498 -30.43 8.06 -1.01
N ASP A 499 -31.20 9.06 -1.44
CA ASP A 499 -31.28 10.37 -0.80
C ASP A 499 -31.77 10.30 0.65
N GLU A 500 -32.88 9.62 0.92
CA GLU A 500 -33.45 9.57 2.28
C GLU A 500 -32.51 8.90 3.31
N PRO A 501 -31.96 7.68 3.07
CA PRO A 501 -30.98 7.09 3.99
C PRO A 501 -29.71 7.94 4.14
N MET A 502 -29.25 8.59 3.06
CA MET A 502 -28.10 9.48 3.12
C MET A 502 -28.37 10.71 4.00
N GLN A 503 -29.54 11.34 3.87
CA GLN A 503 -29.92 12.48 4.71
C GLN A 503 -30.01 12.10 6.19
N GLN A 504 -30.59 10.93 6.51
CA GLN A 504 -30.64 10.42 7.88
C GLN A 504 -29.22 10.23 8.44
N LEU A 505 -28.32 9.65 7.65
CA LEU A 505 -26.92 9.49 8.02
C LEU A 505 -26.24 10.84 8.27
N LEU A 506 -26.36 11.80 7.35
CA LEU A 506 -25.78 13.15 7.51
C LEU A 506 -26.26 13.85 8.79
N VAL A 507 -27.56 13.80 9.07
CA VAL A 507 -28.14 14.37 10.30
C VAL A 507 -27.57 13.69 11.54
N SER A 508 -27.40 12.36 11.52
CA SER A 508 -26.77 11.63 12.62
C SER A 508 -25.31 12.01 12.81
N LEU A 509 -24.61 12.46 11.77
CA LEU A 509 -23.19 12.82 11.81
C LEU A 509 -22.92 14.24 12.33
N GLN A 510 -23.94 15.12 12.44
CA GLN A 510 -23.74 16.48 12.93
C GLN A 510 -22.89 16.50 14.22
N SER A 511 -21.82 17.28 14.16
CA SER A 511 -20.82 17.39 15.21
C SER A 511 -19.93 18.59 14.94
N GLU A 512 -19.58 19.34 15.99
CA GLU A 512 -18.61 20.44 15.89
C GLU A 512 -17.16 19.96 15.94
N ARG A 513 -16.94 18.68 16.28
CA ARG A 513 -15.62 18.06 16.44
C ARG A 513 -15.21 17.17 15.28
N LEU A 514 -16.12 16.88 14.35
CA LEU A 514 -15.78 16.10 13.17
C LEU A 514 -14.74 16.86 12.34
N GLU A 515 -13.57 16.25 12.14
CA GLU A 515 -12.45 16.81 11.39
C GLU A 515 -12.33 16.21 9.99
N ALA A 516 -12.70 14.96 9.79
CA ALA A 516 -12.64 14.31 8.48
C ALA A 516 -13.95 13.58 8.16
N LEU A 517 -14.50 13.85 6.98
CA LEU A 517 -15.71 13.22 6.47
C LEU A 517 -15.49 12.68 5.06
N THR A 518 -15.66 11.36 4.91
CA THR A 518 -15.55 10.68 3.61
C THR A 518 -16.82 9.89 3.33
N ILE A 519 -17.48 10.21 2.23
CA ILE A 519 -18.68 9.54 1.77
C ILE A 519 -18.45 9.03 0.34
N ASP A 520 -18.19 7.75 0.22
CA ASP A 520 -18.04 7.05 -1.04
C ASP A 520 -19.23 6.12 -1.30
N GLY A 521 -19.93 6.36 -2.41
CA GLY A 521 -21.23 5.73 -2.70
C GLY A 521 -22.39 6.71 -2.68
N VAL A 522 -22.18 7.99 -3.00
CA VAL A 522 -23.28 8.97 -3.12
C VAL A 522 -24.08 8.68 -4.39
N HIS A 523 -25.40 8.58 -4.29
CA HIS A 523 -26.25 8.46 -5.48
C HIS A 523 -26.23 9.75 -6.31
N TYR A 524 -26.13 9.61 -7.63
CA TYR A 524 -26.09 10.74 -8.56
C TYR A 524 -27.14 11.82 -8.26
N ARG A 525 -28.40 11.44 -8.02
CA ARG A 525 -29.47 12.44 -7.79
C ARG A 525 -29.31 13.21 -6.48
N THR A 526 -28.68 12.60 -5.47
CA THR A 526 -28.43 13.16 -4.14
C THR A 526 -27.25 14.14 -4.15
N ALA A 527 -26.32 14.01 -5.10
CA ALA A 527 -25.13 14.85 -5.23
C ALA A 527 -25.44 16.28 -5.75
N GLN A 528 -26.45 16.95 -5.21
CA GLN A 528 -26.79 18.35 -5.51
C GLN A 528 -26.00 19.31 -4.59
N PRO A 529 -25.86 20.61 -4.96
CA PRO A 529 -25.24 21.61 -4.09
C PRO A 529 -25.78 21.61 -2.66
N ARG A 530 -27.09 21.42 -2.50
CA ARG A 530 -27.77 21.31 -1.20
C ARG A 530 -27.17 20.25 -0.26
N MET A 531 -26.64 19.13 -0.78
CA MET A 531 -25.99 18.13 0.08
C MET A 531 -24.74 18.70 0.76
N ILE A 532 -23.96 19.52 0.04
CA ILE A 532 -22.77 20.16 0.60
C ILE A 532 -23.18 21.27 1.57
N GLU A 533 -24.23 22.04 1.28
CA GLU A 533 -24.81 23.01 2.23
C GLU A 533 -25.25 22.32 3.52
N ASP A 534 -25.91 21.16 3.42
CA ASP A 534 -26.33 20.37 4.58
C ASP A 534 -25.11 19.86 5.36
N ILE A 535 -24.05 19.39 4.69
CA ILE A 535 -22.80 18.99 5.36
C ILE A 535 -22.14 20.18 6.05
N ALA A 536 -22.03 21.33 5.39
CA ALA A 536 -21.45 22.55 5.96
C ALA A 536 -22.21 23.02 7.20
N ARG A 537 -23.55 22.95 7.17
CA ARG A 537 -24.41 23.27 8.31
C ARG A 537 -24.27 22.28 9.46
N LEU A 538 -24.17 20.99 9.16
CA LEU A 538 -24.16 19.92 10.16
C LEU A 538 -22.77 19.71 10.78
N CYS A 539 -21.71 19.92 10.00
CA CYS A 539 -20.31 19.68 10.36
C CYS A 539 -19.41 20.85 9.89
N PRO A 540 -19.60 22.07 10.39
CA PRO A 540 -18.94 23.28 9.86
C PRO A 540 -17.42 23.31 10.05
N ASN A 541 -16.89 22.51 10.98
CA ASN A 541 -15.48 22.53 11.38
C ASN A 541 -14.63 21.40 10.78
N ILE A 542 -15.15 20.67 9.78
CA ILE A 542 -14.36 19.65 9.08
C ILE A 542 -13.14 20.28 8.42
N ARG A 543 -12.02 19.55 8.46
CA ARG A 543 -10.74 19.87 7.80
C ARG A 543 -10.58 19.13 6.49
N ALA A 544 -11.11 17.93 6.37
CA ALA A 544 -11.11 17.15 5.14
C ALA A 544 -12.52 16.69 4.77
N LEU A 545 -12.89 16.90 3.50
CA LEU A 545 -14.14 16.42 2.91
C LEU A 545 -13.82 15.63 1.64
N LYS A 546 -14.29 14.38 1.59
CA LYS A 546 -14.19 13.55 0.39
C LYS A 546 -15.56 13.02 -0.02
N LEU A 547 -15.99 13.34 -1.23
CA LEU A 547 -17.31 12.96 -1.75
C LEU A 547 -17.16 12.22 -3.07
N ILE A 548 -17.65 10.98 -3.12
CA ILE A 548 -17.52 10.14 -4.31
C ILE A 548 -18.91 9.67 -4.78
N VAL A 549 -19.29 10.13 -5.96
CA VAL A 549 -20.59 9.88 -6.58
C VAL A 549 -20.54 8.63 -7.46
N ARG A 550 -21.63 7.86 -7.48
CA ARG A 550 -21.86 6.80 -8.47
C ARG A 550 -22.88 7.28 -9.49
N ALA A 551 -22.52 7.17 -10.76
CA ALA A 551 -23.42 7.50 -11.86
C ALA A 551 -24.66 6.59 -11.91
N ASN A 552 -24.50 5.32 -11.52
CA ASN A 552 -25.58 4.33 -11.46
C ASN A 552 -25.18 3.13 -10.57
N GLY A 553 -26.08 2.16 -10.39
CA GLY A 553 -25.83 0.97 -9.58
C GLY A 553 -24.84 -0.04 -10.18
N LEU A 554 -24.47 0.09 -11.46
CA LEU A 554 -23.47 -0.76 -12.11
C LEU A 554 -22.04 -0.28 -11.83
N GLN A 555 -21.87 1.00 -11.50
CA GLN A 555 -20.59 1.54 -11.13
C GLN A 555 -20.21 1.09 -9.71
N GLN A 556 -19.50 -0.03 -9.61
CA GLN A 556 -19.03 -0.55 -8.32
C GLN A 556 -17.76 0.15 -7.82
N TRP A 557 -17.01 0.78 -8.72
CA TRP A 557 -15.73 1.41 -8.39
C TRP A 557 -15.87 2.90 -8.53
N ALA A 558 -15.19 3.63 -7.65
CA ALA A 558 -15.05 5.04 -7.88
C ALA A 558 -14.33 5.24 -9.24
N ARG A 559 -14.86 6.17 -10.01
CA ARG A 559 -14.40 6.57 -11.34
C ARG A 559 -14.80 8.02 -11.51
N PRO A 560 -14.17 8.80 -12.40
CA PRO A 560 -14.68 10.11 -12.76
C PRO A 560 -16.14 10.03 -13.20
N VAL A 561 -16.98 10.93 -12.67
CA VAL A 561 -18.42 11.05 -12.99
C VAL A 561 -18.72 12.51 -13.27
N ALA A 562 -19.51 12.81 -14.31
CA ALA A 562 -20.05 14.14 -14.49
C ALA A 562 -21.05 14.41 -13.36
N TRP A 563 -20.80 15.35 -12.45
CA TRP A 563 -21.72 15.61 -11.35
C TRP A 563 -23.04 16.24 -11.88
N PRO A 564 -24.15 16.20 -11.11
CA PRO A 564 -25.44 16.72 -11.57
C PRO A 564 -25.47 18.19 -11.96
N LYS A 565 -24.52 18.98 -11.45
CA LYS A 565 -24.33 20.39 -11.76
C LYS A 565 -22.86 20.63 -12.13
N PRO A 566 -22.55 21.74 -12.81
CA PRO A 566 -21.18 22.13 -13.04
C PRO A 566 -20.48 22.51 -11.73
N SER A 567 -19.14 22.41 -11.70
CA SER A 567 -18.32 22.60 -10.49
C SER A 567 -18.54 23.94 -9.80
N TRP A 568 -18.67 25.03 -10.57
CA TRP A 568 -18.93 26.38 -10.06
C TRP A 568 -20.28 26.53 -9.34
N ALA A 569 -21.25 25.64 -9.59
CA ALA A 569 -22.54 25.67 -8.88
C ALA A 569 -22.45 25.08 -7.46
N TYR A 570 -21.40 24.29 -7.17
CA TYR A 570 -21.14 23.76 -5.83
C TYR A 570 -20.29 24.72 -5.00
N ALA A 571 -19.41 25.49 -5.62
CA ALA A 571 -18.44 26.33 -4.92
C ALA A 571 -19.06 27.27 -3.85
N PRO A 572 -20.19 27.98 -4.10
CA PRO A 572 -20.80 28.85 -3.09
C PRO A 572 -21.17 28.14 -1.78
N THR A 573 -21.49 26.85 -1.85
CA THR A 573 -21.91 26.06 -0.68
C THR A 573 -20.77 25.83 0.33
N PHE A 574 -19.52 26.09 -0.08
CA PHE A 574 -18.35 25.91 0.77
C PHE A 574 -18.14 27.08 1.76
N GLU A 575 -18.85 28.18 1.59
CA GLU A 575 -18.80 29.33 2.52
C GLU A 575 -19.19 28.95 3.95
N GLY A 576 -20.02 27.92 4.11
CA GLY A 576 -20.42 27.41 5.43
C GLY A 576 -19.32 26.64 6.18
N PHE A 577 -18.19 26.31 5.56
CA PHE A 577 -17.09 25.62 6.23
C PHE A 577 -16.10 26.59 6.86
N ASN A 578 -15.90 26.45 8.18
CA ASN A 578 -14.99 27.30 8.94
C ASN A 578 -13.52 26.85 8.88
N ARG A 579 -13.27 25.58 8.55
CA ARG A 579 -11.95 24.95 8.71
C ARG A 579 -11.56 23.99 7.59
N LEU A 580 -12.33 23.92 6.51
CA LEU A 580 -12.08 22.96 5.43
C LEU A 580 -10.78 23.31 4.71
N GLN A 581 -9.81 22.41 4.79
CA GLN A 581 -8.47 22.56 4.20
C GLN A 581 -8.26 21.63 3.01
N HIS A 582 -8.90 20.46 3.01
CA HIS A 582 -8.71 19.42 1.99
C HIS A 582 -10.05 19.01 1.40
N PHE A 583 -10.21 19.14 0.09
CA PHE A 583 -11.40 18.67 -0.61
C PHE A 583 -11.03 17.70 -1.73
N THR A 584 -11.69 16.55 -1.74
CA THR A 584 -11.53 15.52 -2.77
C THR A 584 -12.88 15.08 -3.31
N TRP A 585 -12.98 14.91 -4.61
CA TRP A 585 -14.17 14.33 -5.24
C TRP A 585 -13.82 13.60 -6.54
N ASN A 586 -14.78 12.86 -7.12
CA ASN A 586 -14.58 12.16 -8.39
C ASN A 586 -15.25 12.88 -9.57
N TYR A 587 -15.13 14.21 -9.62
CA TYR A 587 -15.65 15.01 -10.70
C TYR A 587 -14.90 14.72 -12.00
N ASN A 588 -15.63 14.31 -13.03
CA ASN A 588 -15.13 14.26 -14.39
C ASN A 588 -15.34 15.65 -14.99
N THR A 589 -14.28 16.45 -15.12
CA THR A 589 -14.35 17.71 -15.86
C THR A 589 -14.61 17.35 -17.33
N PRO A 590 -15.83 17.54 -17.84
CA PRO A 590 -16.10 17.26 -19.25
C PRO A 590 -15.19 18.19 -20.07
N VAL A 591 -14.58 17.67 -21.13
CA VAL A 591 -13.80 18.46 -22.12
C VAL A 591 -14.61 19.65 -22.67
N HIS A 592 -15.94 19.60 -22.53
CA HIS A 592 -16.88 20.63 -22.97
C HIS A 592 -17.48 21.48 -21.84
N GLU A 593 -17.09 21.29 -20.57
CA GLU A 593 -17.36 22.34 -19.60
C GLU A 593 -16.43 23.49 -19.91
N SER A 594 -16.92 24.41 -20.73
CA SER A 594 -16.35 25.73 -20.87
C SER A 594 -16.22 26.30 -19.45
N THR A 595 -15.01 26.31 -18.92
CA THR A 595 -14.67 27.28 -17.88
C THR A 595 -15.05 28.66 -18.44
N PRO A 596 -15.31 29.69 -17.63
CA PRO A 596 -15.51 31.03 -18.18
C PRO A 596 -14.30 31.54 -18.99
N TYR A 597 -13.17 30.81 -18.98
CA TYR A 597 -11.91 31.24 -19.55
C TYR A 597 -11.93 31.47 -21.06
N PRO A 598 -12.49 30.59 -21.93
CA PRO A 598 -12.60 30.91 -23.34
C PRO A 598 -13.47 32.15 -23.59
N LEU A 599 -14.45 32.41 -22.71
CA LEU A 599 -15.28 33.62 -22.77
C LEU A 599 -14.48 34.86 -22.32
N GLU A 600 -13.70 34.77 -21.24
CA GLU A 600 -12.80 35.83 -20.77
C GLU A 600 -11.71 36.14 -21.81
N MET A 601 -11.11 35.12 -22.43
CA MET A 601 -10.17 35.28 -23.54
C MET A 601 -10.83 35.97 -24.73
N PHE A 602 -12.06 35.57 -25.08
CA PHE A 602 -12.84 36.22 -26.13
C PHE A 602 -13.13 37.69 -25.79
N GLU A 603 -13.46 38.01 -24.54
CA GLU A 603 -13.72 39.37 -24.06
C GLU A 603 -12.44 40.25 -24.03
N ARG A 604 -11.29 39.68 -23.64
CA ARG A 604 -9.98 40.35 -23.71
C ARG A 604 -9.56 40.64 -25.15
N ALA A 605 -9.73 39.66 -26.04
CA ALA A 605 -9.48 39.85 -27.47
C ALA A 605 -10.42 40.91 -28.08
N ALA A 606 -11.70 40.90 -27.71
CA ALA A 606 -12.69 41.86 -28.20
C ALA A 606 -12.49 43.28 -27.66
N SER A 607 -11.96 43.44 -26.44
CA SER A 607 -11.69 44.74 -25.81
C SER A 607 -10.42 45.42 -26.32
N GLY A 608 -9.61 44.74 -27.13
CA GLY A 608 -8.34 45.28 -27.66
C GLY A 608 -7.31 45.60 -26.58
N SER A 609 -7.49 45.05 -25.37
CA SER A 609 -6.64 45.29 -24.21
C SER A 609 -5.33 44.49 -24.26
N ASP A 610 -5.29 43.39 -25.03
CA ASP A 610 -4.06 42.68 -25.38
C ASP A 610 -3.52 43.20 -26.71
N THR A 611 -2.55 44.12 -26.63
CA THR A 611 -1.67 44.45 -27.77
C THR A 611 -0.56 43.40 -27.96
N ASP A 612 -0.52 42.36 -27.13
CA ASP A 612 0.46 41.27 -27.24
C ASP A 612 0.01 40.26 -28.30
N THR A 613 0.06 40.69 -29.56
CA THR A 613 -0.34 39.94 -30.75
C THR A 613 0.59 38.75 -31.08
N SER A 614 1.47 38.34 -30.17
CA SER A 614 2.37 37.18 -30.36
C SER A 614 1.80 35.86 -29.83
N PHE A 615 0.53 35.82 -29.40
CA PHE A 615 -0.20 34.56 -29.30
C PHE A 615 -0.53 34.10 -30.73
N GLU A 616 0.49 33.56 -31.41
CA GLU A 616 0.26 32.69 -32.55
C GLU A 616 -0.70 31.61 -32.05
N TRP A 617 -1.88 31.54 -32.67
CA TRP A 617 -2.69 30.34 -32.69
C TRP A 617 -1.91 29.27 -33.47
N GLU A 618 -0.70 28.93 -33.01
CA GLU A 618 -0.05 27.69 -33.40
C GLU A 618 -1.14 26.65 -33.27
N CYS A 619 -1.42 25.95 -34.37
CA CYS A 619 -2.37 24.87 -34.40
C CYS A 619 -1.96 23.90 -33.31
N VAL A 620 -2.51 24.09 -32.11
CA VAL A 620 -2.42 23.18 -30.99
C VAL A 620 -2.96 21.90 -31.57
N ASP A 621 -2.08 20.90 -31.73
CA ASP A 621 -2.44 19.60 -32.28
C ASP A 621 -3.75 19.16 -31.59
N GLU A 622 -4.68 18.51 -32.30
CA GLU A 622 -5.98 18.12 -31.72
C GLU A 622 -5.84 17.30 -30.42
N ASP A 623 -4.65 16.75 -30.16
CA ASP A 623 -4.25 16.04 -28.95
C ASP A 623 -3.82 16.95 -27.77
N ASP A 624 -3.48 18.22 -28.01
CA ASP A 624 -3.16 19.25 -26.99
C ASP A 624 -4.38 20.19 -26.72
N LEU A 625 -5.51 19.99 -27.41
CA LEU A 625 -6.79 20.68 -27.16
C LEU A 625 -7.52 20.17 -25.90
N ASP A 626 -6.92 19.22 -25.17
CA ASP A 626 -7.32 18.91 -23.81
C ASP A 626 -6.99 20.13 -22.93
N PHE A 627 -7.94 21.06 -22.84
CA PHE A 627 -7.94 22.14 -21.86
C PHE A 627 -7.91 21.52 -20.46
N ASN A 628 -6.71 21.20 -19.99
CA ASN A 628 -6.47 20.71 -18.64
C ASN A 628 -6.51 21.89 -17.67
N ASP A 629 -7.62 22.63 -17.73
CA ASP A 629 -8.00 23.76 -16.87
C ASP A 629 -8.34 23.29 -15.44
N PHE A 630 -7.71 22.20 -15.01
CA PHE A 630 -7.93 21.61 -13.71
C PHE A 630 -7.66 22.63 -12.60
N GLU A 631 -6.56 23.38 -12.69
CA GLU A 631 -6.21 24.45 -11.76
C GLU A 631 -7.31 25.53 -11.68
N ARG A 632 -7.97 25.84 -12.80
CA ARG A 632 -9.06 26.83 -12.85
C ARG A 632 -10.35 26.31 -12.21
N SER A 633 -10.61 25.01 -12.29
CA SER A 633 -11.77 24.40 -11.62
C SER A 633 -11.71 24.52 -10.10
N VAL A 634 -10.51 24.70 -9.53
CA VAL A 634 -10.28 24.90 -8.09
C VAL A 634 -10.58 26.33 -7.64
N VAL A 635 -10.37 27.32 -8.50
CA VAL A 635 -10.46 28.75 -8.15
C VAL A 635 -11.80 29.12 -7.51
N PRO A 636 -12.97 28.73 -8.05
CA PRO A 636 -14.25 29.01 -7.40
C PRO A 636 -14.31 28.48 -5.95
N PHE A 637 -13.84 27.27 -5.70
CA PHE A 637 -13.83 26.70 -4.35
C PHE A 637 -12.87 27.46 -3.42
N ALA A 638 -11.71 27.87 -3.92
CA ALA A 638 -10.74 28.65 -3.16
C ALA A 638 -11.25 30.05 -2.77
N VAL A 639 -12.09 30.65 -3.62
CA VAL A 639 -12.77 31.95 -3.37
C VAL A 639 -13.82 31.80 -2.26
N TYR A 640 -14.70 30.80 -2.36
CA TYR A 640 -15.77 30.59 -1.37
C TYR A 640 -15.31 29.89 -0.09
N CYS A 641 -14.16 29.24 -0.09
CA CYS A 641 -13.57 28.58 1.07
C CYS A 641 -12.16 29.12 1.36
N PRO A 642 -12.03 30.20 2.15
CA PRO A 642 -10.73 30.83 2.43
C PRO A 642 -9.71 29.91 3.12
N THR A 643 -10.18 28.85 3.78
CA THR A 643 -9.32 27.87 4.47
C THR A 643 -8.81 26.76 3.56
N LEU A 644 -9.33 26.63 2.33
CA LEU A 644 -8.97 25.54 1.43
C LEU A 644 -7.49 25.63 1.04
N LYS A 645 -6.73 24.57 1.33
CA LYS A 645 -5.31 24.42 0.99
C LYS A 645 -5.09 23.47 -0.17
N THR A 646 -5.83 22.35 -0.21
CA THR A 646 -5.62 21.32 -1.25
C THR A 646 -6.94 20.89 -1.88
N PHE A 647 -6.90 20.66 -3.19
CA PHE A 647 -8.02 20.17 -3.98
C PHE A 647 -7.57 18.99 -4.84
N ALA A 648 -8.31 17.88 -4.82
CA ALA A 648 -7.93 16.67 -5.55
C ALA A 648 -9.11 16.00 -6.28
N LEU A 649 -8.78 15.29 -7.36
CA LEU A 649 -9.67 14.32 -8.00
C LEU A 649 -9.25 12.91 -7.61
N GLU A 650 -10.17 12.08 -7.13
CA GLU A 650 -9.88 10.74 -6.61
C GLU A 650 -9.13 9.80 -7.61
N TYR A 651 -9.19 10.10 -8.91
CA TYR A 651 -8.66 9.24 -9.99
C TYR A 651 -7.63 9.91 -10.89
N HIS A 652 -7.42 11.22 -10.75
CA HIS A 652 -6.49 11.96 -11.60
C HIS A 652 -5.34 12.49 -10.75
N GLU A 653 -4.15 12.52 -11.34
CA GLU A 653 -2.92 12.88 -10.66
C GLU A 653 -2.73 14.35 -10.28
N PRO A 654 -3.50 15.36 -10.71
CA PRO A 654 -3.26 16.67 -10.15
C PRO A 654 -3.92 16.76 -8.77
N LEU A 655 -3.07 16.70 -7.74
CA LEU A 655 -3.34 17.37 -6.48
C LEU A 655 -3.00 18.85 -6.69
N CYS A 656 -3.95 19.74 -6.44
CA CYS A 656 -3.72 21.18 -6.49
C CYS A 656 -3.46 21.74 -5.09
N GLU A 657 -2.45 22.59 -4.98
CA GLU A 657 -2.19 23.44 -3.82
C GLU A 657 -2.74 24.85 -4.08
N VAL A 658 -3.50 25.38 -3.12
CA VAL A 658 -4.09 26.72 -3.15
C VAL A 658 -3.24 27.65 -2.28
N ILE A 659 -2.55 28.59 -2.91
CA ILE A 659 -1.69 29.57 -2.27
C ILE A 659 -2.38 30.93 -2.33
N ARG A 660 -2.44 31.64 -1.19
CA ARG A 660 -3.01 32.99 -1.09
C ARG A 660 -1.92 33.99 -0.77
N GLU A 661 -1.74 34.95 -1.65
CA GLU A 661 -0.83 36.08 -1.44
C GLU A 661 -1.63 37.32 -1.06
N ARG A 662 -1.31 37.92 0.09
CA ARG A 662 -1.88 39.23 0.45
C ARG A 662 -1.38 40.26 -0.56
N GLY A 663 -2.28 40.72 -1.41
CA GLY A 663 -1.99 41.81 -2.34
C GLY A 663 -1.56 43.05 -1.55
N GLY A 664 -0.42 43.64 -1.91
CA GLY A 664 0.00 44.93 -1.35
C GLY A 664 -0.88 46.11 -1.79
N ASP A 665 -1.86 45.87 -2.66
CA ASP A 665 -2.80 46.86 -3.15
C ASP A 665 -3.94 47.09 -2.14
N THR A 666 -4.39 48.33 -2.03
CA THR A 666 -5.41 48.77 -1.05
C THR A 666 -6.78 48.11 -1.19
N SER A 667 -7.00 47.23 -2.17
CA SER A 667 -8.26 46.53 -2.41
C SER A 667 -8.56 45.42 -1.39
N GLY A 668 -7.56 44.93 -0.64
CA GLY A 668 -7.75 43.93 0.41
C GLY A 668 -8.18 42.54 -0.09
N ILE A 669 -8.11 42.29 -1.39
CA ILE A 669 -8.43 40.98 -1.99
C ILE A 669 -7.13 40.18 -2.12
N ASP A 670 -7.09 39.01 -1.49
CA ASP A 670 -5.97 38.08 -1.63
C ASP A 670 -5.90 37.55 -3.08
N LYS A 671 -4.70 37.56 -3.67
CA LYS A 671 -4.46 36.88 -4.95
C LYS A 671 -4.40 35.37 -4.68
N ILE A 672 -5.21 34.61 -5.41
CA ILE A 672 -5.25 33.15 -5.30
C ILE A 672 -4.45 32.56 -6.44
N HIS A 673 -3.41 31.80 -6.09
CA HIS A 673 -2.60 31.00 -7.00
C HIS A 673 -2.93 29.52 -6.78
N VAL A 674 -3.16 28.78 -7.86
CA VAL A 674 -3.38 27.33 -7.81
C VAL A 674 -2.25 26.66 -8.57
N HIS A 675 -1.60 25.68 -7.94
CA HIS A 675 -0.49 24.96 -8.54
C HIS A 675 -0.78 23.46 -8.52
N CYS A 676 -0.69 22.79 -9.68
CA CYS A 676 -0.57 21.35 -9.71
C CYS A 676 0.75 20.93 -9.05
N VAL A 677 0.64 20.04 -8.08
CA VAL A 677 1.75 19.68 -7.19
C VAL A 677 2.58 18.54 -7.79
N ASP A 678 3.91 18.64 -7.73
CA ASP A 678 4.81 17.55 -8.11
C ASP A 678 4.75 16.36 -7.12
N SER A 679 5.41 15.25 -7.46
CA SER A 679 5.35 14.03 -6.65
C SER A 679 5.87 14.22 -5.22
N LYS A 680 6.87 15.07 -4.99
CA LYS A 680 7.49 15.25 -3.68
C LYS A 680 6.60 16.12 -2.79
N ARG A 681 6.17 17.27 -3.28
CA ARG A 681 5.29 18.18 -2.54
C ARG A 681 3.91 17.53 -2.29
N ARG A 682 3.50 16.60 -3.15
CA ARG A 682 2.29 15.79 -2.96
C ARG A 682 2.35 14.93 -1.70
N GLU A 683 3.46 14.26 -1.42
CA GLU A 683 3.62 13.45 -0.20
C GLU A 683 3.51 14.31 1.07
N GLU A 684 4.10 15.51 1.06
CA GLU A 684 4.01 16.47 2.18
C GLU A 684 2.57 16.92 2.42
N LEU A 685 1.85 17.30 1.37
CA LEU A 685 0.45 17.73 1.46
C LEU A 685 -0.51 16.59 1.84
N LEU A 686 -0.22 15.37 1.38
CA LEU A 686 -0.96 14.19 1.80
C LEU A 686 -0.73 13.90 3.29
N ALA A 687 0.49 14.05 3.80
CA ALA A 687 0.75 13.88 5.23
C ALA A 687 -0.02 14.89 6.11
N GLU A 688 -0.34 16.08 5.59
CA GLU A 688 -1.21 17.07 6.28
C GLU A 688 -2.71 16.70 6.23
N ASN A 689 -3.15 15.97 5.21
CA ASN A 689 -4.56 15.65 5.02
C ASN A 689 -5.00 14.50 5.96
N PRO A 690 -5.94 14.73 6.88
CA PRO A 690 -6.39 13.72 7.84
C PRO A 690 -7.06 12.48 7.20
N ASP A 691 -7.53 12.53 5.94
CA ASP A 691 -8.08 11.38 5.19
C ASP A 691 -7.12 10.81 4.13
N SER A 692 -5.83 11.19 4.13
CA SER A 692 -4.86 10.80 3.10
C SER A 692 -4.45 9.33 3.07
N SER A 693 -5.18 8.45 3.74
CA SER A 693 -5.05 6.99 3.63
C SER A 693 -5.47 6.51 2.22
N LEU A 694 -4.77 6.95 1.18
CA LEU A 694 -4.96 6.52 -0.21
C LEU A 694 -4.71 5.01 -0.35
N GLU A 695 -3.91 4.42 0.54
CA GLU A 695 -3.49 3.02 0.47
C GLU A 695 -4.25 2.07 1.40
N VAL A 696 -4.94 2.58 2.43
CA VAL A 696 -5.54 1.69 3.43
C VAL A 696 -6.92 1.26 2.96
N GLU A 697 -6.96 0.23 2.12
CA GLU A 697 -8.18 -0.48 1.72
C GLU A 697 -8.95 -1.09 2.92
N TYR A 698 -8.35 -1.00 4.11
CA TYR A 698 -8.57 -1.86 5.26
C TYR A 698 -9.00 -1.15 6.55
N GLY A 699 -9.00 0.18 6.63
CA GLY A 699 -9.17 0.87 7.93
C GLY A 699 -8.70 2.31 7.95
N TRP A 700 -9.00 2.99 9.07
CA TRP A 700 -8.15 4.10 9.54
C TRP A 700 -6.84 3.54 10.08
N PRO A 701 -5.72 4.29 10.04
CA PRO A 701 -4.52 3.93 10.78
C PRO A 701 -4.84 3.71 12.27
N ASP A 702 -4.22 2.70 12.86
CA ASP A 702 -4.33 2.40 14.28
C ASP A 702 -3.90 3.61 15.13
N LEU A 703 -4.61 3.83 16.25
CA LEU A 703 -4.38 4.92 17.22
C LEU A 703 -3.21 4.67 18.17
#